data_AF-A0AAU4JE57-F1
#
_entry.id   AF-A0AAU4JE57-F1
#
_cell.length_a   1.000
_cell.length_b   1.000
_cell.length_c   1.000
_cell.angle_alpha   90.00
_cell.angle_beta   90.00
_cell.angle_gamma   90.00
#
_symmetry.space_group_name_H-M   'P 1'
#
loop_
_entity.id
_entity.type
_entity.pdbx_description
1 polymer ?
#
loop_
_entity_poly.entity_id
_entity_poly.type
_entity_poly.pdbx_seq_one_letter_code
_entity_poly.pdbx_strand_id
1 'polypeptide(L)'
;MVTTDRTAAPSVIVILDARHPAHVSLDVLGPLDEGVLEAALDRIAVGHPGPLPAPPQMLRHGPEHHTLRVAVEGEAAAYPAGRLADLITGAASAGTWGGPSPWFGERARSSQPAGVFAQDLGSTPTQRETLSHATVHPDRHVEQLSWRWHGPLDLARFAAAWQSVFDRETVLRAAFTWDPRPRAVLFRHARPVVVRHAYGSVVGGDGGWAHLPELARLMEREREQGFDLRRPGLLRVALLDSAPPQGGGAVAPTDVVVTYHRTMLDSWSVRLLLREFHHAYLADGSLPGGERRPDLRDYLRWLEGQESAGAQAFWAGDTGTVPAGLGRATAGTATGRNGTGRHRLRLNPEETGRLTGWAARRGVTESSALHAVWAMLLYRASEAGAGPAVVRFDVVVSGRGVPLDGVERIPAPLAGPLPLSVEVDPAGTVAGLLRSLRDRALDMTAYEWASSGQVDEWRGHPGKAEPAESVVVFERWARTAPDPLAALGVRIGHPELTAGPTASPVGIVAQHDRQGGLVLSAVHDRARLEDEKVVALLEETGRLLRELPLTAGESTTVADVLADVPDTAAPRLHDGPEPRPARPTLVPLREAAAPGSGNVCLISPPGAVDTSRGRLVRQYPGAEALTSLESAAVDTRACVTTLEPLLGSGSGLVLGGLSGTGAIAHEIAREIAAAGLRPPLVVVGGTPGSPENAGDDAVDALARTLAAVTGR
;
A
#
# COMPACT_ATOMS: atom_id res chain seq x y z
N MET A 1 30.78 3.30 -32.03
CA MET A 1 30.04 4.46 -32.57
C MET A 1 28.66 3.95 -32.93
N VAL A 2 27.70 4.09 -32.02
CA VAL A 2 26.31 3.59 -32.18
C VAL A 2 25.47 4.82 -32.51
N THR A 3 24.80 4.79 -33.66
CA THR A 3 23.87 5.83 -34.10
C THR A 3 22.61 5.79 -33.23
N THR A 4 22.38 6.84 -32.46
CA THR A 4 21.20 7.04 -31.61
C THR A 4 20.02 7.48 -32.47
N ASP A 5 18.99 6.64 -32.52
CA ASP A 5 17.66 7.03 -33.00
C ASP A 5 17.07 8.08 -32.06
N ARG A 6 16.48 9.15 -32.63
CA ARG A 6 16.34 10.47 -31.99
C ARG A 6 14.93 10.73 -31.43
N THR A 7 14.27 9.70 -30.93
CA THR A 7 12.88 9.75 -30.43
C THR A 7 12.65 9.17 -29.03
N ALA A 8 13.68 8.58 -28.39
CA ALA A 8 13.59 8.06 -27.02
C ALA A 8 13.88 9.15 -25.97
N ALA A 9 13.17 9.14 -24.85
CA ALA A 9 13.49 10.02 -23.73
C ALA A 9 14.88 9.65 -23.16
N PRO A 10 15.71 10.62 -22.72
CA PRO A 10 17.03 10.30 -22.20
C PRO A 10 16.89 9.50 -20.89
N SER A 11 17.34 8.24 -20.91
CA SER A 11 17.41 7.38 -19.72
C SER A 11 18.83 7.42 -19.16
N VAL A 12 18.93 7.68 -17.85
CA VAL A 12 20.21 7.70 -17.13
C VAL A 12 20.45 6.35 -16.46
N ILE A 13 21.64 5.79 -16.64
CA ILE A 13 22.10 4.54 -16.01
C ILE A 13 23.39 4.84 -15.25
N VAL A 14 23.52 4.32 -14.04
CA VAL A 14 24.75 4.42 -13.24
C VAL A 14 25.34 3.02 -13.05
N ILE A 15 26.61 2.86 -13.42
CA ILE A 15 27.40 1.66 -13.16
C ILE A 15 28.35 1.97 -12.01
N LEU A 16 28.19 1.27 -10.90
CA LEU A 16 29.04 1.35 -9.72
C LEU A 16 30.08 0.22 -9.76
N ASP A 17 31.35 0.59 -9.69
CA ASP A 17 32.47 -0.33 -9.58
C ASP A 17 33.20 -0.15 -8.24
N ALA A 18 33.01 -1.12 -7.36
CA ALA A 18 33.65 -1.19 -6.03
C ALA A 18 34.85 -2.14 -5.99
N ARG A 19 35.39 -2.57 -7.14
CA ARG A 19 36.52 -3.51 -7.19
C ARG A 19 37.85 -2.87 -6.79
N HIS A 20 37.92 -1.53 -6.77
CA HIS A 20 39.10 -0.80 -6.30
C HIS A 20 39.04 -0.60 -4.77
N PRO A 21 40.12 -0.93 -4.03
CA PRO A 21 40.11 -0.88 -2.57
C PRO A 21 40.11 0.55 -2.00
N ALA A 22 40.48 1.57 -2.80
CA ALA A 22 40.65 2.96 -2.34
C ALA A 22 39.53 3.91 -2.80
N HIS A 23 38.70 3.50 -3.76
CA HIS A 23 37.64 4.34 -4.31
C HIS A 23 36.55 3.51 -4.99
N VAL A 24 35.35 4.07 -5.09
CA VAL A 24 34.26 3.57 -5.92
C VAL A 24 34.16 4.44 -7.16
N SER A 25 34.13 3.83 -8.35
CA SER A 25 33.89 4.54 -9.61
C SER A 25 32.40 4.48 -9.94
N LEU A 26 31.81 5.61 -10.34
CA LEU A 26 30.45 5.70 -10.84
C LEU A 26 30.49 6.20 -12.28
N ASP A 27 30.21 5.31 -13.23
CA ASP A 27 30.01 5.69 -14.63
C ASP A 27 28.53 5.98 -14.86
N VAL A 28 28.22 7.24 -15.13
CA VAL A 28 26.88 7.74 -15.45
C VAL A 28 26.75 7.79 -16.97
N LEU A 29 25.87 6.96 -17.53
CA LEU A 29 25.53 6.89 -18.95
C LEU A 29 24.19 7.59 -19.17
N GLY A 30 24.12 8.53 -20.11
CA GLY A 30 22.99 9.45 -20.29
C GLY A 30 23.34 10.88 -19.85
N PRO A 31 22.41 11.84 -19.98
CA PRO A 31 22.67 13.23 -19.62
C PRO A 31 22.69 13.41 -18.10
N LEU A 32 23.71 14.11 -17.60
CA LEU A 32 23.82 14.51 -16.20
C LEU A 32 23.88 16.04 -16.11
N ASP A 33 22.85 16.65 -15.54
CA ASP A 33 22.81 18.08 -15.23
C ASP A 33 23.57 18.37 -13.92
N GLU A 34 24.31 19.48 -13.88
CA GLU A 34 25.10 19.88 -12.71
C GLU A 34 24.22 20.15 -11.48
N GLY A 35 23.04 20.75 -11.68
CA GLY A 35 22.06 20.97 -10.60
C GLY A 35 21.43 19.68 -10.06
N VAL A 36 21.29 18.66 -10.91
CA VAL A 36 20.85 17.32 -10.47
C VAL A 36 21.91 16.66 -9.59
N LEU A 37 23.19 16.77 -9.97
CA LEU A 37 24.29 16.25 -9.16
C LEU A 37 24.39 17.01 -7.82
N GLU A 38 24.38 18.34 -7.83
CA GLU A 38 24.41 19.16 -6.61
C GLU A 38 23.26 18.82 -5.66
N ALA A 39 22.02 18.74 -6.17
CA ALA A 39 20.87 18.36 -5.36
C ALA A 39 20.97 16.95 -4.77
N ALA A 40 21.60 16.01 -5.49
CA ALA A 40 21.85 14.67 -4.98
C ALA A 40 22.88 14.69 -3.83
N LEU A 41 23.95 15.48 -3.97
CA LEU A 41 24.97 15.64 -2.91
C LEU A 41 24.38 16.30 -1.66
N ASP A 42 23.57 17.35 -1.82
CA ASP A 42 22.89 18.02 -0.70
C ASP A 42 21.95 17.08 0.06
N ARG A 43 21.19 16.25 -0.66
CA ARG A 43 20.31 15.24 -0.05
C ARG A 43 21.07 14.16 0.73
N ILE A 44 22.29 13.84 0.33
CA ILE A 44 23.16 12.95 1.09
C ILE A 44 23.63 13.67 2.35
N ALA A 45 24.06 14.94 2.25
CA ALA A 45 24.54 15.73 3.39
C ALA A 45 23.49 15.91 4.49
N VAL A 46 22.24 16.23 4.13
CA VAL A 46 21.15 16.42 5.11
C VAL A 46 20.79 15.13 5.85
N GLY A 47 20.91 13.98 5.19
CA GLY A 47 20.51 12.68 5.75
C GLY A 47 21.62 11.92 6.46
N HIS A 48 22.86 12.43 6.45
CA HIS A 48 24.01 11.69 6.98
C HIS A 48 24.26 12.00 8.46
N PRO A 49 24.38 10.98 9.34
CA PRO A 49 24.47 11.17 10.80
C PRO A 49 25.83 11.74 11.30
N GLY A 50 26.67 12.30 10.43
CA GLY A 50 28.00 12.81 10.75
C GLY A 50 28.65 13.56 9.57
N PRO A 51 29.86 14.15 9.75
CA PRO A 51 30.56 14.86 8.69
C PRO A 51 30.83 13.91 7.51
N LEU A 52 30.46 14.35 6.31
CA LEU A 52 30.69 13.58 5.10
C LEU A 52 32.18 13.55 4.72
N PRO A 53 32.65 12.46 4.08
CA PRO A 53 33.93 12.45 3.36
C PRO A 53 33.97 13.51 2.25
N ALA A 54 35.16 13.73 1.67
CA ALA A 54 35.32 14.64 0.55
C ALA A 54 34.32 14.33 -0.60
N PRO A 55 33.75 15.37 -1.25
CA PRO A 55 32.77 15.17 -2.31
C PRO A 55 33.35 14.37 -3.49
N PRO A 56 32.49 13.68 -4.27
CA PRO A 56 32.93 12.92 -5.42
C PRO A 56 33.68 13.81 -6.42
N GLN A 57 34.81 13.30 -6.92
CA GLN A 57 35.60 13.98 -7.93
C GLN A 57 35.09 13.61 -9.33
N MET A 58 34.71 14.62 -10.12
CA MET A 58 34.41 14.44 -11.54
C MET A 58 35.70 14.17 -12.33
N LEU A 59 35.85 12.97 -12.88
CA LEU A 59 37.00 12.57 -13.70
C LEU A 59 36.72 12.74 -15.20
N ARG A 60 35.47 12.56 -15.60
CA ARG A 60 35.02 12.73 -16.99
C ARG A 60 33.66 13.40 -17.01
N HIS A 61 33.50 14.41 -17.86
CA HIS A 61 32.23 15.12 -18.07
C HIS A 61 31.99 15.28 -19.57
N GLY A 62 31.22 14.37 -20.16
CA GLY A 62 30.81 14.40 -21.57
C GLY A 62 29.31 14.70 -21.71
N PRO A 63 28.74 14.71 -22.92
CA PRO A 63 27.31 14.95 -23.11
C PRO A 63 26.41 13.77 -22.67
N GLU A 64 26.92 12.53 -22.74
CA GLU A 64 26.14 11.30 -22.47
C GLU A 64 26.93 10.29 -21.61
N HIS A 65 28.09 10.70 -21.09
CA HIS A 65 28.96 9.82 -20.31
C HIS A 65 29.81 10.64 -19.35
N HIS A 66 29.63 10.37 -18.06
CA HIS A 66 30.32 11.02 -16.96
C HIS A 66 30.93 9.95 -16.04
N THR A 67 32.10 10.24 -15.46
CA THR A 67 32.75 9.34 -14.50
C THR A 67 33.03 10.12 -13.23
N LEU A 68 32.43 9.69 -12.13
CA LEU A 68 32.62 10.23 -10.79
C LEU A 68 33.46 9.25 -9.96
N ARG A 69 34.37 9.78 -9.15
CA ARG A 69 35.18 8.99 -8.21
C ARG A 69 34.82 9.37 -6.79
N VAL A 70 34.36 8.38 -6.02
CA VAL A 70 34.05 8.52 -4.59
C VAL A 70 35.16 7.87 -3.79
N ALA A 71 35.80 8.62 -2.89
CA ALA A 71 36.85 8.08 -2.03
C ALA A 71 36.27 7.16 -0.95
N VAL A 72 37.00 6.09 -0.60
CA VAL A 72 36.68 5.23 0.56
C VAL A 72 37.66 5.56 1.68
N GLU A 73 37.37 6.58 2.50
CA GLU A 73 38.24 6.96 3.63
C GLU A 73 37.76 6.36 4.96
N GLY A 74 38.63 5.54 5.59
CA GLY A 74 38.61 5.20 7.03
C GLY A 74 37.37 4.51 7.61
N GLU A 75 37.46 4.04 8.85
CA GLU A 75 36.34 3.40 9.60
C GLU A 75 35.19 4.37 9.94
N ALA A 76 35.36 5.67 9.69
CA ALA A 76 34.35 6.70 9.93
C ALA A 76 33.55 6.98 8.65
N ALA A 77 32.43 6.26 8.51
CA ALA A 77 31.33 6.48 7.56
C ALA A 77 31.74 6.69 6.09
N ALA A 78 31.83 5.58 5.34
CA ALA A 78 32.03 5.61 3.90
C ALA A 78 30.92 6.38 3.17
N TYR A 79 31.30 7.16 2.16
CA TYR A 79 30.37 7.94 1.36
C TYR A 79 29.32 7.03 0.68
N PRO A 80 28.02 7.33 0.73
CA PRO A 80 26.97 6.41 0.29
C PRO A 80 26.81 6.41 -1.25
N ALA A 81 27.78 5.82 -1.95
CA ALA A 81 27.86 5.77 -3.41
C ALA A 81 26.61 5.14 -4.06
N GLY A 82 26.07 4.09 -3.46
CA GLY A 82 24.81 3.48 -3.91
C GLY A 82 23.62 4.43 -3.85
N ARG A 83 23.52 5.24 -2.78
CA ARG A 83 22.48 6.26 -2.62
C ARG A 83 22.66 7.41 -3.63
N LEU A 84 23.90 7.79 -3.93
CA LEU A 84 24.19 8.76 -4.99
C LEU A 84 23.70 8.27 -6.35
N ALA A 85 23.97 7.01 -6.70
CA ALA A 85 23.46 6.40 -7.92
C ALA A 85 21.92 6.41 -8.00
N ASP A 86 21.25 6.12 -6.88
CA ASP A 86 19.79 6.16 -6.80
C ASP A 86 19.21 7.56 -7.02
N LEU A 87 19.84 8.58 -6.43
CA LEU A 87 19.40 9.97 -6.58
C LEU A 87 19.60 10.50 -8.00
N ILE A 88 20.74 10.18 -8.63
CA ILE A 88 21.04 10.57 -10.02
C ILE A 88 20.04 9.92 -11.00
N THR A 89 19.84 8.60 -10.88
CA THR A 89 18.92 7.85 -11.75
C THR A 89 17.45 8.18 -11.48
N GLY A 90 17.12 8.58 -10.25
CA GLY A 90 15.77 8.98 -9.86
C GLY A 90 15.38 10.36 -10.37
N ALA A 91 16.29 11.35 -10.30
CA ALA A 91 16.05 12.71 -10.75
C ALA A 91 15.83 12.83 -12.27
N ALA A 92 16.55 12.04 -13.06
CA ALA A 92 16.43 12.04 -14.53
C ALA A 92 15.05 11.55 -15.03
N SER A 93 14.35 10.75 -14.24
CA SER A 93 13.01 10.23 -14.57
C SER A 93 11.85 11.18 -14.22
N ALA A 94 12.12 12.27 -13.50
CA ALA A 94 11.13 13.31 -13.14
C ALA A 94 10.90 14.29 -14.31
N GLY A 95 10.91 13.77 -15.54
CA GLY A 95 10.98 14.53 -16.79
C GLY A 95 10.12 15.80 -16.77
N THR A 96 10.79 16.92 -17.01
CA THR A 96 10.20 18.16 -17.54
C THR A 96 9.52 17.86 -18.86
N TRP A 97 8.28 17.40 -18.82
CA TRP A 97 7.34 17.50 -19.94
C TRP A 97 6.42 18.69 -19.70
N GLY A 98 7.00 19.87 -19.86
CA GLY A 98 6.26 21.10 -20.18
C GLY A 98 6.27 21.28 -21.68
N GLY A 99 5.47 20.49 -22.41
CA GLY A 99 4.98 20.92 -23.71
C GLY A 99 3.85 21.93 -23.48
N PRO A 100 3.74 23.01 -24.27
CA PRO A 100 2.71 24.02 -24.07
C PRO A 100 1.34 23.37 -24.27
N SER A 101 0.56 23.27 -23.19
CA SER A 101 -0.88 23.01 -23.31
C SER A 101 -1.49 24.20 -24.06
N PRO A 102 -2.32 24.00 -25.11
CA PRO A 102 -2.89 25.10 -25.90
C PRO A 102 -3.84 26.04 -25.14
N TRP A 103 -3.95 25.91 -23.81
CA TRP A 103 -5.05 26.48 -23.03
C TRP A 103 -4.63 27.39 -21.87
N PHE A 104 -3.33 27.55 -21.60
CA PHE A 104 -2.85 28.48 -20.57
C PHE A 104 -1.98 29.57 -21.19
N GLY A 105 -2.59 30.75 -21.38
CA GLY A 105 -1.89 31.99 -21.71
C GLY A 105 -0.86 32.36 -20.65
N GLU A 106 0.26 32.88 -21.13
CA GLU A 106 1.44 33.37 -20.41
C GLU A 106 1.18 33.94 -19.00
N ARG A 107 1.50 33.15 -17.96
CA ARG A 107 2.06 33.61 -16.66
C ARG A 107 2.34 32.42 -15.74
N ALA A 108 3.41 31.66 -16.01
CA ALA A 108 3.99 30.74 -15.03
C ALA A 108 5.50 30.55 -15.28
N ARG A 109 6.31 31.52 -14.82
CA ARG A 109 7.75 31.29 -14.61
C ARG A 109 7.92 30.54 -13.28
N SER A 110 7.82 29.22 -13.30
CA SER A 110 8.47 28.33 -12.30
C SER A 110 8.39 26.87 -12.75
N SER A 111 9.19 26.50 -13.75
CA SER A 111 9.54 25.12 -14.04
C SER A 111 10.64 24.67 -13.06
N GLN A 112 10.27 24.22 -11.87
CA GLN A 112 11.18 23.50 -10.96
C GLN A 112 10.70 22.06 -10.78
N PRO A 113 11.60 21.05 -10.83
CA PRO A 113 11.24 19.65 -10.61
C PRO A 113 10.73 19.43 -9.17
N ALA A 114 9.74 18.56 -9.01
CA ALA A 114 9.28 18.12 -7.70
C ALA A 114 10.42 17.33 -7.02
N GLY A 115 10.98 17.84 -5.92
CA GLY A 115 12.02 17.07 -5.22
C GLY A 115 12.99 17.77 -4.27
N VAL A 116 13.06 19.10 -4.21
CA VAL A 116 14.31 19.73 -3.72
C VAL A 116 14.42 19.87 -2.19
N PHE A 117 13.34 19.72 -1.42
CA PHE A 117 13.43 19.77 0.06
C PHE A 117 12.54 18.71 0.69
N ALA A 118 13.18 17.80 1.44
CA ALA A 118 12.55 16.72 2.17
C ALA A 118 12.76 16.92 3.67
N GLN A 119 11.70 17.21 4.42
CA GLN A 119 11.75 17.21 5.89
C GLN A 119 11.56 15.76 6.38
N ASP A 120 12.44 15.25 7.25
CA ASP A 120 12.23 13.94 7.90
C ASP A 120 11.06 14.05 8.89
N LEU A 121 10.10 13.13 8.76
CA LEU A 121 8.94 13.03 9.63
C LEU A 121 9.01 11.81 10.56
N GLY A 122 9.89 10.84 10.31
CA GLY A 122 9.80 9.50 10.91
C GLY A 122 8.66 8.65 10.31
N SER A 123 8.32 7.54 10.96
CA SER A 123 7.22 6.66 10.52
C SER A 123 6.44 6.15 11.73
N THR A 124 5.12 6.06 11.63
CA THR A 124 4.30 5.43 12.68
C THR A 124 4.55 3.92 12.74
N PRO A 125 4.28 3.24 13.87
CA PRO A 125 4.31 1.78 13.94
C PRO A 125 3.46 1.11 12.86
N THR A 126 2.23 1.57 12.66
CA THR A 126 1.31 1.08 11.62
C THR A 126 1.88 1.24 10.22
N GLN A 127 2.55 2.36 9.92
CA GLN A 127 3.24 2.56 8.64
C GLN A 127 4.38 1.56 8.46
N ARG A 128 5.21 1.34 9.49
CA ARG A 128 6.31 0.37 9.40
C ARG A 128 5.81 -1.06 9.17
N GLU A 129 4.74 -1.45 9.86
CA GLU A 129 4.11 -2.75 9.69
C GLU A 129 3.52 -2.91 8.29
N THR A 130 2.74 -1.93 7.83
CA THR A 130 2.17 -1.91 6.47
C THR A 130 3.27 -1.96 5.41
N LEU A 131 4.39 -1.26 5.60
CA LEU A 131 5.54 -1.30 4.68
C LEU A 131 6.22 -2.67 4.66
N SER A 132 6.40 -3.29 5.84
CA SER A 132 6.95 -4.64 5.94
C SER A 132 6.03 -5.69 5.29
N HIS A 133 4.73 -5.45 5.28
CA HIS A 133 3.76 -6.37 4.68
C HIS A 133 3.63 -6.13 3.17
N ALA A 134 3.73 -4.87 2.73
CA ALA A 134 3.74 -4.48 1.32
C ALA A 134 4.98 -4.95 0.55
N THR A 135 6.12 -5.23 1.21
CA THR A 135 7.26 -5.87 0.55
C THR A 135 6.97 -7.33 0.18
N VAL A 136 6.14 -8.01 0.97
CA VAL A 136 5.76 -9.42 0.75
C VAL A 136 4.55 -9.54 -0.18
N HIS A 137 3.56 -8.66 0.00
CA HIS A 137 2.28 -8.65 -0.67
C HIS A 137 1.90 -7.24 -1.16
N PRO A 138 2.56 -6.74 -2.23
CA PRO A 138 2.40 -5.35 -2.69
C PRO A 138 0.97 -5.01 -3.14
N ASP A 139 0.21 -5.99 -3.61
CA ASP A 139 -1.17 -5.88 -4.07
C ASP A 139 -2.19 -5.69 -2.93
N ARG A 140 -1.85 -6.11 -1.70
CA ARG A 140 -2.77 -6.10 -0.53
C ARG A 140 -2.95 -4.74 0.13
N HIS A 141 -2.12 -3.76 -0.21
CA HIS A 141 -2.12 -2.44 0.43
C HIS A 141 -2.56 -1.30 -0.51
N VAL A 142 -3.07 -1.66 -1.69
CA VAL A 142 -3.68 -0.73 -2.65
C VAL A 142 -5.19 -0.83 -2.57
N GLU A 143 -5.84 0.29 -2.25
CA GLU A 143 -7.29 0.38 -2.14
C GLU A 143 -7.89 1.31 -3.18
N GLN A 144 -9.16 1.11 -3.45
CA GLN A 144 -9.88 1.89 -4.45
C GLN A 144 -11.23 2.35 -3.92
N LEU A 145 -11.54 3.61 -4.19
CA LEU A 145 -12.87 4.19 -4.04
C LEU A 145 -13.38 4.57 -5.41
N SER A 146 -14.61 4.19 -5.75
CA SER A 146 -15.21 4.60 -7.02
C SER A 146 -16.60 5.19 -6.84
N TRP A 147 -16.94 6.16 -7.68
CA TRP A 147 -18.28 6.73 -7.75
C TRP A 147 -18.59 7.21 -9.16
N ARG A 148 -19.86 7.50 -9.42
CA ARG A 148 -20.30 7.99 -10.73
C ARG A 148 -20.56 9.50 -10.68
N TRP A 149 -19.96 10.23 -11.61
CA TRP A 149 -20.20 11.65 -11.87
C TRP A 149 -21.28 11.79 -12.94
N HIS A 150 -22.34 12.53 -12.65
CA HIS A 150 -23.40 12.85 -13.61
C HIS A 150 -23.45 14.36 -13.85
N GLY A 151 -23.59 14.76 -15.11
CA GLY A 151 -23.62 16.18 -15.49
C GLY A 151 -22.28 16.66 -16.05
N PRO A 152 -22.10 17.97 -16.22
CA PRO A 152 -20.90 18.54 -16.83
C PRO A 152 -19.66 18.25 -15.99
N LEU A 153 -18.56 17.93 -16.65
CA LEU A 153 -17.25 17.70 -16.03
C LEU A 153 -16.22 18.62 -16.68
N ASP A 154 -15.91 19.73 -16.01
CA ASP A 154 -14.77 20.58 -16.37
C ASP A 154 -13.47 19.93 -15.87
N LEU A 155 -12.68 19.40 -16.81
CA LEU A 155 -11.42 18.73 -16.51
C LEU A 155 -10.33 19.68 -16.02
N ALA A 156 -10.29 20.92 -16.49
CA ALA A 156 -9.28 21.88 -16.06
C ALA A 156 -9.51 22.25 -14.59
N ARG A 157 -10.76 22.53 -14.24
CA ARG A 157 -11.19 22.76 -12.85
C ARG A 157 -10.99 21.51 -12.00
N PHE A 158 -11.24 20.32 -12.53
CA PHE A 158 -11.04 19.04 -11.82
C PHE A 158 -9.58 18.83 -11.46
N ALA A 159 -8.67 19.02 -12.42
CA ALA A 159 -7.23 18.90 -12.20
C ALA A 159 -6.71 19.97 -11.23
N ALA A 160 -7.16 21.23 -11.37
CA ALA A 160 -6.79 22.32 -10.47
C ALA A 160 -7.25 22.05 -9.02
N ALA A 161 -8.48 21.57 -8.84
CA ALA A 161 -9.02 21.19 -7.53
C ALA A 161 -8.16 20.13 -6.83
N TRP A 162 -7.78 19.06 -7.52
CA TRP A 162 -6.87 18.05 -6.97
C TRP A 162 -5.47 18.60 -6.68
N GLN A 163 -4.92 19.45 -7.55
CA GLN A 163 -3.63 20.09 -7.29
C GLN A 163 -3.68 20.93 -6.01
N SER A 164 -4.76 21.70 -5.80
CA SER A 164 -4.93 22.49 -4.58
C SER A 164 -5.02 21.63 -3.32
N VAL A 165 -5.67 20.46 -3.40
CA VAL A 165 -5.69 19.47 -2.30
C VAL A 165 -4.29 18.91 -2.04
N PHE A 166 -3.52 18.54 -3.08
CA PHE A 166 -2.15 18.06 -2.96
C PHE A 166 -1.21 19.11 -2.33
N ASP A 167 -1.36 20.37 -2.71
CA ASP A 167 -0.54 21.45 -2.15
C ASP A 167 -0.82 21.63 -0.66
N ARG A 168 -2.09 21.55 -0.25
CA ARG A 168 -2.52 21.72 1.14
C ARG A 168 -2.14 20.53 2.02
N GLU A 169 -2.41 19.31 1.57
CA GLU A 169 -2.42 18.13 2.43
C GLU A 169 -1.05 17.42 2.45
N THR A 170 -0.33 17.56 3.57
CA THR A 170 1.03 17.03 3.79
C THR A 170 1.18 15.56 3.41
N VAL A 171 0.16 14.74 3.70
CA VAL A 171 0.19 13.29 3.44
C VAL A 171 0.31 12.94 1.95
N LEU A 172 -0.22 13.79 1.05
CA LEU A 172 -0.14 13.59 -0.40
C LEU A 172 1.23 14.00 -0.96
N ARG A 173 1.97 14.83 -0.21
CA ARG A 173 3.34 15.23 -0.52
C ARG A 173 4.39 14.41 0.23
N ALA A 174 3.98 13.41 1.01
CA ALA A 174 4.90 12.54 1.72
C ALA A 174 5.22 11.29 0.88
N ALA A 175 6.42 10.75 1.05
CA ALA A 175 6.83 9.44 0.56
C ALA A 175 7.77 8.78 1.56
N PHE A 176 8.32 7.61 1.25
CA PHE A 176 9.23 6.89 2.13
C PHE A 176 10.66 6.82 1.59
N THR A 177 11.64 6.87 2.50
CA THR A 177 13.04 6.55 2.24
C THR A 177 13.50 5.42 3.15
N TRP A 178 14.41 4.59 2.68
CA TRP A 178 14.97 3.47 3.45
C TRP A 178 16.44 3.76 3.79
N ASP A 179 16.72 4.03 5.07
CA ASP A 179 18.09 4.15 5.59
C ASP A 179 18.12 4.04 7.13
N PRO A 180 18.59 2.93 7.74
CA PRO A 180 18.42 1.52 7.33
C PRO A 180 16.96 1.01 7.52
N ARG A 181 16.05 1.85 8.02
CA ARG A 181 14.62 1.56 8.21
C ARG A 181 13.76 2.55 7.41
N PRO A 182 12.51 2.20 7.05
CA PRO A 182 11.62 3.11 6.35
C PRO A 182 11.24 4.34 7.19
N ARG A 183 11.42 5.52 6.62
CA ARG A 183 11.07 6.83 7.20
C ARG A 183 10.21 7.61 6.23
N ALA A 184 9.14 8.25 6.69
CA ALA A 184 8.39 9.17 5.86
C ALA A 184 9.15 10.49 5.73
N VAL A 185 9.20 11.01 4.52
CA VAL A 185 9.82 12.29 4.18
C VAL A 185 8.83 13.17 3.43
N LEU A 186 8.82 14.47 3.75
CA LEU A 186 7.86 15.42 3.20
C LEU A 186 8.46 16.25 2.08
N PHE A 187 7.90 16.15 0.87
CA PHE A 187 8.29 16.95 -0.27
C PHE A 187 7.58 18.32 -0.27
N ARG A 188 8.24 19.33 -0.84
CA ARG A 188 7.66 20.68 -1.00
C ARG A 188 6.42 20.67 -1.91
N HIS A 189 6.46 19.91 -3.00
CA HIS A 189 5.40 19.83 -4.00
C HIS A 189 5.21 18.38 -4.46
N ALA A 190 3.97 18.04 -4.80
CA ALA A 190 3.60 16.81 -5.49
C ALA A 190 2.51 17.13 -6.51
N ARG A 191 2.43 16.36 -7.60
CA ARG A 191 1.42 16.53 -8.64
C ARG A 191 0.44 15.36 -8.62
N PRO A 192 -0.87 15.61 -8.70
CA PRO A 192 -1.85 14.53 -8.85
C PRO A 192 -1.71 13.89 -10.23
N VAL A 193 -1.86 12.58 -10.29
CA VAL A 193 -2.01 11.84 -11.55
C VAL A 193 -3.49 11.68 -11.82
N VAL A 194 -3.99 12.34 -12.87
CA VAL A 194 -5.38 12.25 -13.33
C VAL A 194 -5.38 11.77 -14.77
N VAL A 195 -5.93 10.57 -15.02
CA VAL A 195 -5.99 9.96 -16.36
C VAL A 195 -7.44 9.81 -16.78
N ARG A 196 -7.77 10.18 -18.02
CA ARG A 196 -9.11 9.98 -18.59
C ARG A 196 -9.08 8.92 -19.68
N HIS A 197 -9.92 7.92 -19.53
CA HIS A 197 -10.16 6.83 -20.45
C HIS A 197 -11.48 7.06 -21.20
N ALA A 198 -11.39 7.06 -22.52
CA ALA A 198 -12.57 7.09 -23.37
C ALA A 198 -13.31 5.74 -23.27
N TYR A 199 -14.63 5.78 -23.49
CA TYR A 199 -15.43 4.55 -23.58
C TYR A 199 -14.84 3.57 -24.60
N GLY A 200 -14.72 2.30 -24.22
CA GLY A 200 -14.16 1.23 -25.06
C GLY A 200 -12.63 1.16 -25.10
N SER A 201 -11.90 2.10 -24.50
CA SER A 201 -10.42 2.13 -24.57
C SER A 201 -9.73 1.06 -23.71
N VAL A 202 -10.48 0.40 -22.82
CA VAL A 202 -9.92 -0.51 -21.80
C VAL A 202 -9.98 -1.97 -22.23
N VAL A 203 -11.05 -2.38 -22.93
CA VAL A 203 -11.32 -3.80 -23.20
C VAL A 203 -10.79 -4.28 -24.56
N GLY A 204 -10.48 -3.37 -25.50
CA GLY A 204 -10.17 -3.72 -26.89
C GLY A 204 -11.44 -4.18 -27.60
N GLY A 205 -11.77 -3.57 -28.74
CA GLY A 205 -12.97 -3.91 -29.49
C GLY A 205 -12.98 -5.39 -29.89
N ASP A 206 -14.00 -6.11 -29.41
CA ASP A 206 -14.82 -7.07 -30.16
C ASP A 206 -15.63 -7.92 -29.16
N GLY A 207 -16.88 -7.51 -28.91
CA GLY A 207 -17.90 -8.33 -28.26
C GLY A 207 -18.52 -7.77 -26.98
N GLY A 208 -19.78 -7.35 -27.06
CA GLY A 208 -20.70 -7.29 -25.90
C GLY A 208 -20.67 -6.00 -25.07
N TRP A 209 -21.65 -5.14 -25.33
CA TRP A 209 -21.92 -3.84 -24.70
C TRP A 209 -22.26 -3.93 -23.20
N ALA A 210 -21.25 -3.87 -22.32
CA ALA A 210 -21.48 -3.58 -20.91
C ALA A 210 -20.35 -2.74 -20.32
N HIS A 211 -20.70 -1.57 -19.78
CA HIS A 211 -19.82 -0.64 -19.07
C HIS A 211 -19.16 -1.24 -17.80
N LEU A 212 -19.87 -2.14 -17.11
CA LEU A 212 -19.40 -2.72 -15.84
C LEU A 212 -18.13 -3.59 -15.99
N PRO A 213 -18.02 -4.51 -16.97
CA PRO A 213 -16.76 -5.19 -17.29
C PRO A 213 -15.59 -4.25 -17.56
N GLU A 214 -15.85 -3.10 -18.21
CA GLU A 214 -14.81 -2.13 -18.54
C GLU A 214 -14.25 -1.45 -17.29
N LEU A 215 -15.15 -0.98 -16.42
CA LEU A 215 -14.78 -0.40 -15.12
C LEU A 215 -14.02 -1.41 -14.25
N ALA A 216 -14.49 -2.66 -14.18
CA ALA A 216 -13.83 -3.70 -13.39
C ALA A 216 -12.39 -3.96 -13.87
N ARG A 217 -12.16 -4.01 -15.19
CA ARG A 217 -10.80 -4.16 -15.75
C ARG A 217 -9.93 -2.94 -15.52
N LEU A 218 -10.48 -1.73 -15.63
CA LEU A 218 -9.74 -0.51 -15.31
C LEU A 218 -9.28 -0.53 -13.85
N MET A 219 -10.20 -0.82 -12.93
CA MET A 219 -9.89 -0.92 -11.50
C MET A 219 -8.82 -1.96 -11.21
N GLU A 220 -8.88 -3.14 -11.85
CA GLU A 220 -7.83 -4.16 -11.69
C GLU A 220 -6.47 -3.65 -12.16
N ARG A 221 -6.38 -3.09 -13.37
CA ARG A 221 -5.12 -2.56 -13.90
C ARG A 221 -4.54 -1.44 -13.05
N GLU A 222 -5.38 -0.53 -12.56
CA GLU A 222 -4.96 0.54 -11.65
C GLU A 222 -4.38 -0.01 -10.34
N ARG A 223 -4.94 -1.12 -9.84
CA ARG A 223 -4.44 -1.81 -8.63
C ARG A 223 -3.12 -2.52 -8.90
N GLU A 224 -3.04 -3.29 -9.99
CA GLU A 224 -1.83 -4.01 -10.42
C GLU A 224 -0.66 -3.08 -10.72
N GLN A 225 -0.94 -1.86 -11.20
CA GLN A 225 0.09 -0.84 -11.42
C GLN A 225 0.82 -0.46 -10.11
N GLY A 226 0.17 -0.60 -8.96
CA GLY A 226 0.75 -0.34 -7.64
C GLY A 226 1.25 1.09 -7.44
N PHE A 227 2.04 1.30 -6.38
CA PHE A 227 2.73 2.57 -6.10
C PHE A 227 4.21 2.37 -5.81
N ASP A 228 5.06 3.25 -6.36
CA ASP A 228 6.42 3.41 -5.85
C ASP A 228 6.37 4.24 -4.57
N LEU A 229 6.58 3.59 -3.42
CA LEU A 229 6.45 4.20 -2.10
C LEU A 229 7.51 5.27 -1.82
N ARG A 230 8.51 5.42 -2.69
CA ARG A 230 9.57 6.43 -2.59
C ARG A 230 9.22 7.73 -3.28
N ARG A 231 8.09 7.77 -4.01
CA ARG A 231 7.58 8.97 -4.69
C ARG A 231 6.35 9.52 -3.97
N PRO A 232 6.25 10.86 -3.82
CA PRO A 232 5.04 11.46 -3.29
C PRO A 232 3.87 11.29 -4.28
N GLY A 233 2.65 11.53 -3.82
CA GLY A 233 1.46 11.29 -4.62
C GLY A 233 1.02 9.83 -4.61
N LEU A 234 0.96 9.22 -3.42
CA LEU A 234 0.42 7.87 -3.19
C LEU A 234 -1.12 7.79 -3.30
N LEU A 235 -1.67 8.57 -4.24
CA LEU A 235 -3.06 8.64 -4.68
C LEU A 235 -3.10 9.00 -6.17
N ARG A 236 -3.86 8.24 -6.96
CA ARG A 236 -4.13 8.48 -8.39
C ARG A 236 -5.62 8.52 -8.66
N VAL A 237 -6.00 9.21 -9.72
CA VAL A 237 -7.39 9.32 -10.17
C VAL A 237 -7.51 8.88 -11.62
N ALA A 238 -8.40 7.93 -11.90
CA ALA A 238 -8.79 7.54 -13.24
C ALA A 238 -10.25 7.92 -13.49
N LEU A 239 -10.54 8.43 -14.68
CA LEU A 239 -11.88 8.79 -15.16
C LEU A 239 -12.23 7.85 -16.32
N LEU A 240 -13.38 7.20 -16.28
CA LEU A 240 -13.87 6.34 -17.36
C LEU A 240 -15.21 6.86 -17.85
N ASP A 241 -15.26 7.28 -19.12
CA ASP A 241 -16.52 7.69 -19.74
C ASP A 241 -17.45 6.48 -19.93
N SER A 242 -18.67 6.52 -19.38
CA SER A 242 -19.55 5.34 -19.36
C SER A 242 -20.24 5.05 -20.69
N ALA A 243 -20.14 5.94 -21.67
CA ALA A 243 -20.74 5.81 -22.99
C ALA A 243 -19.98 6.69 -24.01
N PRO A 244 -20.09 6.41 -25.32
CA PRO A 244 -19.53 7.27 -26.35
C PRO A 244 -20.20 8.66 -26.35
N PRO A 245 -19.51 9.71 -26.84
CA PRO A 245 -20.08 11.05 -26.95
C PRO A 245 -21.37 11.03 -27.77
N GLN A 246 -22.47 11.52 -27.20
CA GLN A 246 -23.76 11.59 -27.88
C GLN A 246 -23.98 12.99 -28.47
N GLY A 247 -24.40 13.07 -29.75
CA GLY A 247 -24.67 14.34 -30.45
C GLY A 247 -25.93 15.09 -29.98
N GLY A 248 -26.61 14.64 -28.91
CA GLY A 248 -27.92 15.14 -28.45
C GLY A 248 -27.91 15.98 -27.17
N GLY A 249 -26.73 16.43 -26.70
CA GLY A 249 -26.61 17.34 -25.54
C GLY A 249 -26.70 16.67 -24.15
N ALA A 250 -27.14 15.41 -24.05
CA ALA A 250 -27.07 14.65 -22.80
C ALA A 250 -25.62 14.20 -22.53
N VAL A 251 -25.04 14.68 -21.43
CA VAL A 251 -23.68 14.30 -21.00
C VAL A 251 -23.76 12.91 -20.36
N ALA A 252 -23.09 11.93 -20.96
CA ALA A 252 -22.95 10.60 -20.39
C ALA A 252 -22.23 10.70 -19.03
N PRO A 253 -22.59 9.85 -18.05
CA PRO A 253 -21.86 9.81 -16.80
C PRO A 253 -20.40 9.39 -17.01
N THR A 254 -19.57 9.77 -16.05
CA THR A 254 -18.16 9.36 -15.97
C THR A 254 -17.95 8.66 -14.63
N ASP A 255 -17.36 7.47 -14.63
CA ASP A 255 -16.95 6.82 -13.39
C ASP A 255 -15.59 7.36 -12.97
N VAL A 256 -15.50 7.77 -11.71
CA VAL A 256 -14.27 8.24 -11.09
C VAL A 256 -13.75 7.13 -10.20
N VAL A 257 -12.50 6.75 -10.39
CA VAL A 257 -11.79 5.75 -9.59
C VAL A 257 -10.62 6.45 -8.92
N VAL A 258 -10.59 6.44 -7.60
CA VAL A 258 -9.46 6.92 -6.80
C VAL A 258 -8.74 5.69 -6.26
N THR A 259 -7.50 5.52 -6.67
CA THR A 259 -6.61 4.45 -6.21
C THR A 259 -5.59 5.05 -5.25
N TYR A 260 -5.36 4.43 -4.09
CA TYR A 260 -4.44 4.97 -3.07
C TYR A 260 -3.72 3.87 -2.30
N HIS A 261 -2.60 4.22 -1.67
CA HIS A 261 -1.81 3.27 -0.87
C HIS A 261 -2.08 3.43 0.65
N ARG A 262 -2.32 2.31 1.34
CA ARG A 262 -2.66 2.25 2.77
C ARG A 262 -1.57 2.76 3.72
N THR A 263 -0.33 2.88 3.24
CA THR A 263 0.78 3.44 4.04
C THR A 263 0.69 4.93 4.25
N MET A 264 -0.14 5.64 3.48
CA MET A 264 -0.37 7.08 3.65
C MET A 264 -1.84 7.41 3.89
N LEU A 265 -2.78 6.61 3.40
CA LEU A 265 -4.19 6.95 3.45
C LEU A 265 -5.03 5.76 3.90
N ASP A 266 -5.93 6.00 4.84
CA ASP A 266 -7.03 5.09 5.15
C ASP A 266 -8.34 5.56 4.47
N SER A 267 -9.38 4.74 4.56
CA SER A 267 -10.68 5.02 3.94
C SER A 267 -11.29 6.33 4.44
N TRP A 268 -11.10 6.70 5.72
CA TRP A 268 -11.54 7.98 6.28
C TRP A 268 -10.78 9.16 5.69
N SER A 269 -9.46 9.04 5.54
CA SER A 269 -8.60 10.08 4.95
C SER A 269 -9.04 10.41 3.54
N VAL A 270 -9.30 9.38 2.71
CA VAL A 270 -9.76 9.61 1.34
C VAL A 270 -11.11 10.33 1.32
N ARG A 271 -12.01 10.04 2.26
CA ARG A 271 -13.26 10.79 2.41
C ARG A 271 -13.04 12.26 2.77
N LEU A 272 -12.09 12.55 3.67
CA LEU A 272 -11.71 13.93 3.99
C LEU A 272 -11.16 14.66 2.76
N LEU A 273 -10.25 14.01 2.01
CA LEU A 273 -9.66 14.56 0.80
C LEU A 273 -10.72 14.83 -0.28
N LEU A 274 -11.71 13.95 -0.44
CA LEU A 274 -12.80 14.17 -1.39
C LEU A 274 -13.70 15.34 -1.03
N ARG A 275 -13.95 15.56 0.27
CA ARG A 275 -14.67 16.75 0.73
C ARG A 275 -13.90 18.02 0.37
N GLU A 276 -12.58 18.03 0.59
CA GLU A 276 -11.74 19.16 0.21
C GLU A 276 -11.71 19.34 -1.32
N PHE A 277 -11.61 18.25 -2.08
CA PHE A 277 -11.71 18.30 -3.55
C PHE A 277 -13.03 18.92 -4.02
N HIS A 278 -14.18 18.54 -3.44
CA HIS A 278 -15.47 19.15 -3.79
C HIS A 278 -15.51 20.65 -3.47
N HIS A 279 -14.99 21.06 -2.30
CA HIS A 279 -14.90 22.47 -1.95
C HIS A 279 -14.01 23.25 -2.92
N ALA A 280 -12.86 22.69 -3.29
CA ALA A 280 -11.95 23.29 -4.28
C ALA A 280 -12.62 23.41 -5.65
N TYR A 281 -13.35 22.37 -6.08
CA TYR A 281 -14.07 22.38 -7.35
C TYR A 281 -15.17 23.44 -7.38
N LEU A 282 -15.92 23.63 -6.28
CA LEU A 282 -16.91 24.72 -6.16
C LEU A 282 -16.26 26.11 -6.20
N ALA A 283 -15.05 26.23 -5.66
CA ALA A 283 -14.25 27.45 -5.64
C ALA A 283 -13.32 27.58 -6.85
N ASP A 284 -13.78 27.12 -8.02
CA ASP A 284 -13.10 27.24 -9.32
C ASP A 284 -11.67 26.65 -9.36
N GLY A 285 -11.49 25.52 -8.67
CA GLY A 285 -10.24 24.77 -8.65
C GLY A 285 -9.27 25.18 -7.54
N SER A 286 -9.64 26.09 -6.64
CA SER A 286 -8.78 26.56 -5.54
C SER A 286 -9.44 26.38 -4.18
N LEU A 287 -8.76 25.70 -3.25
CA LEU A 287 -9.18 25.70 -1.87
C LEU A 287 -9.04 27.10 -1.28
N PRO A 288 -10.10 27.65 -0.66
CA PRO A 288 -9.99 28.90 0.05
C PRO A 288 -9.00 28.75 1.22
N GLY A 289 -8.18 29.78 1.43
CA GLY A 289 -7.31 29.87 2.60
C GLY A 289 -8.11 29.81 3.90
N GLY A 290 -7.48 29.33 4.97
CA GLY A 290 -8.11 29.23 6.28
C GLY A 290 -7.09 28.94 7.38
N GLU A 291 -7.58 28.81 8.61
CA GLU A 291 -6.73 28.47 9.76
C GLU A 291 -6.00 27.14 9.53
N ARG A 292 -4.77 27.05 10.07
CA ARG A 292 -3.97 25.83 10.04
C ARG A 292 -4.74 24.72 10.76
N ARG A 293 -5.05 23.65 10.04
CA ARG A 293 -5.56 22.39 10.61
C ARG A 293 -4.39 21.49 11.00
N PRO A 294 -4.54 20.63 12.03
CA PRO A 294 -3.52 19.64 12.33
C PRO A 294 -3.30 18.72 11.11
N ASP A 295 -2.07 18.28 10.92
CA ASP A 295 -1.71 17.35 9.84
C ASP A 295 -0.87 16.17 10.35
N LEU A 296 -0.39 15.32 9.42
CA LEU A 296 0.45 14.16 9.73
C LEU A 296 1.63 14.50 10.66
N ARG A 297 2.21 15.70 10.57
CA ARG A 297 3.33 16.13 11.42
C ARG A 297 2.92 16.32 12.87
N ASP A 298 1.72 16.86 13.08
CA ASP A 298 1.19 17.04 14.44
C ASP A 298 0.83 15.69 15.07
N TYR A 299 0.29 14.75 14.28
CA TYR A 299 0.06 13.38 14.75
C TYR A 299 1.37 12.67 15.13
N LEU A 300 2.41 12.77 14.29
CA LEU A 300 3.71 12.16 14.58
C LEU A 300 4.36 12.75 15.84
N ARG A 301 4.28 14.07 16.02
CA ARG A 301 4.76 14.74 17.25
C ARG A 301 3.98 14.30 18.49
N TRP A 302 2.66 14.16 18.36
CA TRP A 302 1.84 13.63 19.45
C TRP A 302 2.22 12.18 19.80
N LEU A 303 2.49 11.36 18.77
CA LEU A 303 2.88 9.96 18.92
C LEU A 303 4.23 9.80 19.61
N GLU A 304 5.20 10.66 19.30
CA GLU A 304 6.52 10.68 19.97
C GLU A 304 6.43 10.93 21.48
N GLY A 305 5.37 11.62 21.93
CA GLY A 305 5.12 11.89 23.35
C GLY A 305 4.38 10.79 24.09
N GLN A 306 3.98 9.68 23.44
CA GLN A 306 3.22 8.62 24.10
C GLN A 306 4.14 7.66 24.88
N GLU A 307 3.85 7.45 26.16
CA GLU A 307 4.53 6.41 26.95
C GLU A 307 3.95 5.03 26.65
N SER A 308 4.81 4.07 26.31
CA SER A 308 4.39 2.72 25.94
C SER A 308 4.03 1.82 27.13
N ALA A 309 4.39 2.19 28.37
CA ALA A 309 4.21 1.31 29.54
C ALA A 309 2.73 1.01 29.84
N GLY A 310 1.84 2.01 29.74
CA GLY A 310 0.41 1.81 29.94
C GLY A 310 -0.22 0.93 28.84
N ALA A 311 0.16 1.17 27.58
CA ALA A 311 -0.26 0.36 26.45
C ALA A 311 0.22 -1.09 26.59
N GLN A 312 1.49 -1.29 26.93
CA GLN A 312 2.08 -2.60 27.14
C GLN A 312 1.36 -3.35 28.27
N ALA A 313 1.11 -2.71 29.42
CA ALA A 313 0.40 -3.33 30.54
C ALA A 313 -1.03 -3.73 30.15
N PHE A 314 -1.74 -2.86 29.42
CA PHE A 314 -3.09 -3.13 28.94
C PHE A 314 -3.12 -4.33 27.98
N TRP A 315 -2.22 -4.38 27.00
CA TRP A 315 -2.20 -5.44 25.99
C TRP A 315 -1.61 -6.75 26.51
N ALA A 316 -0.63 -6.70 27.40
CA ALA A 316 -0.06 -7.89 28.05
C ALA A 316 -1.06 -8.60 28.98
N GLY A 317 -2.05 -7.88 29.53
CA GLY A 317 -3.14 -8.48 30.32
C GLY A 317 -4.15 -9.28 29.48
N ASP A 318 -4.12 -9.15 28.15
CA ASP A 318 -5.07 -9.79 27.22
C ASP A 318 -4.53 -11.13 26.67
N THR A 319 -3.89 -11.93 27.51
CA THR A 319 -3.21 -13.20 27.15
C THR A 319 -4.02 -14.44 27.51
N GLY A 320 -5.36 -14.38 27.41
CA GLY A 320 -6.23 -15.52 27.69
C GLY A 320 -5.75 -16.83 27.02
N THR A 321 -5.93 -17.95 27.72
CA THR A 321 -5.56 -19.30 27.25
C THR A 321 -6.17 -19.57 25.87
N VAL A 322 -5.32 -19.96 24.90
CA VAL A 322 -5.61 -20.29 23.49
C VAL A 322 -6.99 -19.84 23.00
N PRO A 323 -7.09 -18.71 22.29
CA PRO A 323 -8.36 -18.22 21.81
C PRO A 323 -9.07 -19.24 20.90
N ALA A 324 -10.37 -19.34 21.07
CA ALA A 324 -11.28 -19.90 20.09
C ALA A 324 -11.20 -19.07 18.79
N GLY A 325 -10.99 -19.75 17.67
CA GLY A 325 -10.87 -19.18 16.33
C GLY A 325 -11.53 -20.08 15.29
N LEU A 326 -11.25 -19.82 14.02
CA LEU A 326 -11.64 -20.71 12.93
C LEU A 326 -10.86 -22.02 13.07
N GLY A 327 -11.56 -23.16 13.19
CA GLY A 327 -10.90 -24.46 13.32
C GLY A 327 -9.96 -24.74 12.14
N ARG A 328 -8.79 -25.35 12.37
CA ARG A 328 -7.90 -25.78 11.28
C ARG A 328 -8.44 -27.05 10.63
N ALA A 329 -8.42 -27.11 9.30
CA ALA A 329 -8.69 -28.34 8.57
C ALA A 329 -7.58 -29.37 8.85
N THR A 330 -7.92 -30.67 8.80
CA THR A 330 -6.90 -31.74 8.84
C THR A 330 -5.94 -31.58 7.67
N ALA A 331 -4.63 -31.63 7.93
CA ALA A 331 -3.59 -31.47 6.93
C ALA A 331 -3.81 -32.40 5.72
N GLY A 332 -3.94 -31.84 4.52
CA GLY A 332 -4.03 -32.62 3.28
C GLY A 332 -4.93 -32.09 2.16
N THR A 333 -5.74 -31.05 2.36
CA THR A 333 -6.61 -30.53 1.29
C THR A 333 -6.44 -29.02 1.13
N ALA A 334 -5.66 -28.59 0.14
CA ALA A 334 -5.81 -27.23 -0.38
C ALA A 334 -7.18 -27.15 -1.09
N THR A 335 -7.83 -25.98 -1.08
CA THR A 335 -9.09 -25.78 -1.83
C THR A 335 -8.91 -25.96 -3.35
N GLY A 336 -7.66 -25.92 -3.83
CA GLY A 336 -7.32 -25.93 -5.26
C GLY A 336 -7.66 -24.64 -5.98
N ARG A 337 -8.07 -23.59 -5.26
CA ARG A 337 -8.49 -22.29 -5.80
C ARG A 337 -7.54 -21.20 -5.33
N ASN A 338 -7.27 -20.22 -6.19
CA ASN A 338 -6.42 -19.08 -5.88
C ASN A 338 -7.20 -17.76 -6.03
N GLY A 339 -6.69 -16.71 -5.39
CA GLY A 339 -7.24 -15.35 -5.48
C GLY A 339 -8.27 -15.02 -4.42
N THR A 340 -8.96 -13.90 -4.61
CA THR A 340 -9.88 -13.34 -3.61
C THR A 340 -11.34 -13.62 -3.97
N GLY A 341 -12.10 -14.21 -3.04
CA GLY A 341 -13.54 -14.33 -3.15
C GLY A 341 -14.26 -13.16 -2.49
N ARG A 342 -15.39 -12.72 -3.07
CA ARG A 342 -16.19 -11.61 -2.54
C ARG A 342 -17.68 -11.92 -2.60
N HIS A 343 -18.35 -11.78 -1.45
CA HIS A 343 -19.78 -12.01 -1.31
C HIS A 343 -20.42 -10.82 -0.61
N ARG A 344 -21.67 -10.50 -0.96
CA ARG A 344 -22.41 -9.38 -0.35
C ARG A 344 -23.78 -9.84 0.13
N LEU A 345 -24.19 -9.33 1.28
CA LEU A 345 -25.52 -9.48 1.85
C LEU A 345 -26.01 -8.11 2.31
N ARG A 346 -27.30 -7.83 2.12
CA ARG A 346 -27.90 -6.54 2.47
C ARG A 346 -29.03 -6.72 3.48
N LEU A 347 -28.98 -5.94 4.55
CA LEU A 347 -30.13 -5.64 5.40
C LEU A 347 -30.83 -4.41 4.82
N ASN A 348 -32.15 -4.49 4.66
CA ASN A 348 -32.91 -3.36 4.15
C ASN A 348 -32.95 -2.20 5.19
N PRO A 349 -33.40 -0.99 4.81
CA PRO A 349 -33.41 0.16 5.73
C PRO A 349 -34.27 -0.05 6.99
N GLU A 350 -35.33 -0.86 6.90
CA GLU A 350 -36.22 -1.16 8.03
C GLU A 350 -35.54 -2.11 9.03
N GLU A 351 -34.93 -3.18 8.52
CA GLU A 351 -34.09 -4.11 9.29
C GLU A 351 -32.93 -3.38 9.96
N THR A 352 -32.26 -2.51 9.20
CA THR A 352 -31.15 -1.70 9.70
C THR A 352 -31.63 -0.76 10.80
N GLY A 353 -32.73 -0.04 10.60
CA GLY A 353 -33.31 0.83 11.62
C GLY A 353 -33.71 0.09 12.90
N ARG A 354 -34.21 -1.15 12.80
CA ARG A 354 -34.47 -2.01 13.97
C ARG A 354 -33.19 -2.35 14.71
N LEU A 355 -32.13 -2.76 14.00
CA LEU A 355 -30.83 -3.04 14.57
C LEU A 355 -30.25 -1.81 15.27
N THR A 356 -30.26 -0.65 14.61
CA THR A 356 -29.80 0.62 15.18
C THR A 356 -30.55 0.93 16.48
N GLY A 357 -31.88 0.82 16.48
CA GLY A 357 -32.71 1.11 17.65
C GLY A 357 -32.50 0.12 18.79
N TRP A 358 -32.34 -1.16 18.48
CA TRP A 358 -32.07 -2.22 19.47
C TRP A 358 -30.71 -2.05 20.14
N ALA A 359 -29.67 -1.74 19.37
CA ALA A 359 -28.34 -1.45 19.88
C ALA A 359 -28.35 -0.17 20.75
N ALA A 360 -28.97 0.91 20.27
CA ALA A 360 -29.05 2.19 20.99
C ALA A 360 -29.74 2.06 22.35
N ARG A 361 -30.84 1.29 22.46
CA ARG A 361 -31.54 1.06 23.74
C ARG A 361 -30.67 0.36 24.79
N ARG A 362 -29.64 -0.37 24.36
CA ARG A 362 -28.68 -1.08 25.23
C ARG A 362 -27.38 -0.29 25.43
N GLY A 363 -27.30 0.94 24.92
CA GLY A 363 -26.11 1.78 25.01
C GLY A 363 -24.92 1.19 24.23
N VAL A 364 -25.18 0.45 23.16
CA VAL A 364 -24.15 -0.13 22.27
C VAL A 364 -24.38 0.32 20.82
N THR A 365 -23.44 -0.01 19.93
CA THR A 365 -23.51 0.37 18.51
C THR A 365 -23.85 -0.82 17.62
N GLU A 366 -24.21 -0.57 16.35
CA GLU A 366 -24.37 -1.63 15.34
C GLU A 366 -23.08 -2.42 15.14
N SER A 367 -21.91 -1.77 15.25
CA SER A 367 -20.61 -2.43 15.24
C SER A 367 -20.46 -3.39 16.42
N SER A 368 -20.90 -3.00 17.63
CA SER A 368 -20.89 -3.89 18.80
C SER A 368 -21.80 -5.12 18.58
N ALA A 369 -22.95 -4.93 17.92
CA ALA A 369 -23.84 -6.04 17.56
C ALA A 369 -23.19 -6.99 16.54
N LEU A 370 -22.54 -6.44 15.51
CA LEU A 370 -21.78 -7.23 14.54
C LEU A 370 -20.62 -7.99 15.21
N HIS A 371 -19.87 -7.35 16.10
CA HIS A 371 -18.80 -8.01 16.87
C HIS A 371 -19.34 -9.15 17.75
N ALA A 372 -20.52 -8.97 18.37
CA ALA A 372 -21.15 -10.02 19.18
C ALA A 372 -21.59 -11.22 18.33
N VAL A 373 -22.25 -10.96 17.20
CA VAL A 373 -22.63 -12.00 16.24
C VAL A 373 -21.39 -12.74 15.75
N TRP A 374 -20.35 -12.03 15.36
CA TRP A 374 -19.10 -12.62 14.90
C TRP A 374 -18.42 -13.46 15.99
N ALA A 375 -18.35 -12.95 17.22
CA ALA A 375 -17.79 -13.68 18.36
C ALA A 375 -18.55 -14.99 18.63
N MET A 376 -19.89 -14.98 18.59
CA MET A 376 -20.71 -16.17 18.76
C MET A 376 -20.48 -17.20 17.64
N LEU A 377 -20.35 -16.74 16.39
CA LEU A 377 -20.08 -17.65 15.25
C LEU A 377 -18.68 -18.26 15.31
N LEU A 378 -17.66 -17.49 15.70
CA LEU A 378 -16.31 -18.01 15.93
C LEU A 378 -16.28 -18.98 17.12
N TYR A 379 -16.97 -18.67 18.22
CA TYR A 379 -17.11 -19.60 19.35
C TYR A 379 -17.71 -20.92 18.87
N ARG A 380 -18.80 -20.87 18.08
CA ARG A 380 -19.47 -22.05 17.52
C ARG A 380 -18.59 -22.83 16.56
N ALA A 381 -17.72 -22.16 15.81
CA ALA A 381 -16.78 -22.77 14.89
C ALA A 381 -15.55 -23.38 15.59
N SER A 382 -15.28 -22.99 16.84
CA SER A 382 -14.16 -23.48 17.62
C SER A 382 -14.44 -24.83 18.28
N GLU A 383 -13.38 -25.56 18.65
CA GLU A 383 -13.48 -26.82 19.41
C GLU A 383 -13.62 -26.59 20.93
N ALA A 384 -14.01 -25.38 21.37
CA ALA A 384 -14.01 -24.97 22.78
C ALA A 384 -15.01 -25.71 23.70
N GLY A 385 -15.81 -26.64 23.16
CA GLY A 385 -16.80 -27.40 23.92
C GLY A 385 -18.02 -26.55 24.32
N ALA A 386 -18.68 -26.90 25.42
CA ALA A 386 -19.90 -26.24 25.90
C ALA A 386 -19.67 -25.21 27.03
N GLY A 387 -18.41 -24.86 27.33
CA GLY A 387 -18.04 -23.95 28.42
C GLY A 387 -17.59 -22.57 27.92
N PRO A 388 -17.38 -21.59 28.83
CA PRO A 388 -16.86 -20.28 28.46
C PRO A 388 -15.52 -20.36 27.74
N ALA A 389 -15.35 -19.59 26.67
CA ALA A 389 -14.09 -19.51 25.95
C ALA A 389 -13.82 -18.11 25.40
N VAL A 390 -12.55 -17.70 25.42
CA VAL A 390 -12.12 -16.43 24.83
C VAL A 390 -12.03 -16.59 23.32
N VAL A 391 -12.77 -15.76 22.59
CA VAL A 391 -12.71 -15.65 21.13
C VAL A 391 -11.85 -14.43 20.78
N ARG A 392 -11.06 -14.55 19.71
CA ARG A 392 -10.25 -13.43 19.19
C ARG A 392 -10.45 -13.24 17.69
N PHE A 393 -10.57 -11.99 17.29
CA PHE A 393 -10.55 -11.54 15.90
C PHE A 393 -10.06 -10.10 15.85
N ASP A 394 -9.60 -9.65 14.69
CA ASP A 394 -9.21 -8.26 14.53
C ASP A 394 -10.43 -7.37 14.27
N VAL A 395 -10.40 -6.17 14.83
CA VAL A 395 -11.32 -5.09 14.47
C VAL A 395 -10.53 -3.93 13.90
N VAL A 396 -11.03 -3.30 12.84
CA VAL A 396 -10.41 -2.08 12.33
C VAL A 396 -10.86 -0.90 13.15
N VAL A 397 -9.96 -0.38 13.97
CA VAL A 397 -10.15 0.84 14.76
C VAL A 397 -9.88 2.09 13.92
N SER A 398 -10.36 3.24 14.39
CA SER A 398 -10.26 4.49 13.64
C SER A 398 -8.87 5.15 13.70
N GLY A 399 -8.13 4.92 14.78
CA GLY A 399 -6.91 5.67 15.14
C GLY A 399 -7.16 7.13 15.52
N ARG A 400 -8.43 7.53 15.59
CA ARG A 400 -8.89 8.93 15.78
C ARG A 400 -9.66 9.13 17.07
N GLY A 401 -9.68 8.12 17.95
CA GLY A 401 -10.20 8.26 19.31
C GLY A 401 -9.16 8.82 20.31
N VAL A 402 -7.94 9.08 19.85
CA VAL A 402 -6.84 9.57 20.69
C VAL A 402 -7.03 11.03 21.12
N PRO A 403 -6.50 11.44 22.29
CA PRO A 403 -6.61 12.81 22.80
C PRO A 403 -5.68 13.78 22.05
N LEU A 404 -5.99 14.03 20.77
CA LEU A 404 -5.35 15.02 19.91
C LEU A 404 -6.43 15.90 19.27
N ASP A 405 -6.43 17.19 19.60
CA ASP A 405 -7.42 18.14 19.10
C ASP A 405 -7.44 18.18 17.57
N GLY A 406 -8.61 17.90 16.99
CA GLY A 406 -8.81 17.91 15.55
C GLY A 406 -8.30 16.69 14.80
N VAL A 407 -7.91 15.60 15.49
CA VAL A 407 -7.42 14.35 14.89
C VAL A 407 -8.40 13.75 13.87
N GLU A 408 -9.70 13.95 14.07
CA GLU A 408 -10.76 13.50 13.18
C GLU A 408 -10.71 14.14 11.78
N ARG A 409 -10.00 15.27 11.66
CA ARG A 409 -9.82 16.03 10.41
C ARG A 409 -8.47 15.78 9.75
N ILE A 410 -7.60 14.95 10.32
CA ILE A 410 -6.27 14.66 9.77
C ILE A 410 -6.36 13.56 8.70
N PRO A 411 -6.00 13.84 7.43
CA PRO A 411 -5.78 12.80 6.42
C PRO A 411 -4.44 12.11 6.71
N ALA A 412 -4.47 10.86 7.15
CA ALA A 412 -3.33 10.04 7.56
C ALA A 412 -3.75 8.56 7.73
N PRO A 413 -2.82 7.59 7.68
CA PRO A 413 -3.12 6.17 7.81
C PRO A 413 -3.27 5.79 9.30
N LEU A 414 -4.32 6.30 9.94
CA LEU A 414 -4.53 6.14 11.38
C LEU A 414 -5.33 4.89 11.70
N ALA A 415 -6.23 4.48 10.82
CA ALA A 415 -7.00 3.26 10.99
C ALA A 415 -6.13 2.01 10.82
N GLY A 416 -6.29 1.04 11.71
CA GLY A 416 -5.51 -0.19 11.71
C GLY A 416 -6.28 -1.34 12.36
N PRO A 417 -5.94 -2.59 12.01
CA PRO A 417 -6.46 -3.75 12.73
C PRO A 417 -5.86 -3.79 14.14
N LEU A 418 -6.70 -4.04 15.14
CA LEU A 418 -6.27 -4.38 16.48
C LEU A 418 -7.02 -5.62 16.97
N PRO A 419 -6.36 -6.51 17.72
CA PRO A 419 -7.00 -7.71 18.23
C PRO A 419 -8.05 -7.36 19.29
N LEU A 420 -9.29 -7.79 19.04
CA LEU A 420 -10.38 -7.80 19.99
C LEU A 420 -10.50 -9.20 20.58
N SER A 421 -10.37 -9.32 21.91
CA SER A 421 -10.60 -10.57 22.64
C SER A 421 -11.80 -10.41 23.55
N VAL A 422 -12.70 -11.39 23.57
CA VAL A 422 -13.88 -11.42 24.43
C VAL A 422 -14.20 -12.85 24.85
N GLU A 423 -14.58 -13.03 26.12
CA GLU A 423 -15.11 -14.31 26.58
C GLU A 423 -16.56 -14.49 26.12
N VAL A 424 -16.83 -15.60 25.45
CA VAL A 424 -18.18 -16.04 25.08
C VAL A 424 -18.56 -17.15 26.03
N ASP A 425 -19.49 -16.86 26.94
CA ASP A 425 -20.12 -17.82 27.84
C ASP A 425 -21.51 -18.20 27.31
N PRO A 426 -21.74 -19.46 26.89
CA PRO A 426 -23.07 -19.93 26.46
C PRO A 426 -24.16 -19.71 27.51
N ALA A 427 -23.84 -19.81 28.81
CA ALA A 427 -24.80 -19.57 29.89
C ALA A 427 -25.02 -18.06 30.16
N GLY A 428 -24.13 -17.21 29.65
CA GLY A 428 -24.23 -15.76 29.74
C GLY A 428 -25.31 -15.18 28.84
N THR A 429 -25.73 -13.95 29.14
CA THR A 429 -26.74 -13.23 28.33
C THR A 429 -26.11 -12.52 27.14
N VAL A 430 -26.85 -12.42 26.03
CA VAL A 430 -26.45 -11.61 24.86
C VAL A 430 -26.21 -10.14 25.25
N ALA A 431 -27.05 -9.61 26.14
CA ALA A 431 -26.89 -8.25 26.67
C ALA A 431 -25.57 -8.09 27.46
N GLY A 432 -25.16 -9.12 28.21
CA GLY A 432 -23.86 -9.18 28.87
C GLY A 432 -22.71 -9.13 27.86
N LEU A 433 -22.73 -10.00 26.85
CA LEU A 433 -21.71 -10.04 25.81
C LEU A 433 -21.55 -8.69 25.08
N LEU A 434 -22.67 -8.03 24.73
CA LEU A 434 -22.66 -6.71 24.10
C LEU A 434 -22.02 -5.63 24.97
N ARG A 435 -22.28 -5.65 26.30
CA ARG A 435 -21.65 -4.71 27.24
C ARG A 435 -20.15 -4.96 27.34
N SER A 436 -19.73 -6.21 27.50
CA SER A 436 -18.30 -6.57 27.53
C SER A 436 -17.57 -6.11 26.27
N LEU A 437 -18.17 -6.28 25.09
CA LEU A 437 -17.61 -5.81 23.82
C LEU A 437 -17.55 -4.29 23.72
N ARG A 438 -18.57 -3.57 24.19
CA ARG A 438 -18.57 -2.10 24.24
C ARG A 438 -17.45 -1.61 25.15
N ASP A 439 -17.38 -2.16 26.36
CA ASP A 439 -16.41 -1.74 27.38
C ASP A 439 -14.99 -2.01 26.87
N ARG A 440 -14.76 -3.18 26.27
CA ARG A 440 -13.48 -3.51 25.61
C ARG A 440 -13.12 -2.52 24.50
N ALA A 441 -14.07 -2.14 23.63
CA ALA A 441 -13.83 -1.18 22.56
C ALA A 441 -13.50 0.24 23.10
N LEU A 442 -14.14 0.64 24.21
CA LEU A 442 -13.84 1.91 24.89
C LEU A 442 -12.43 1.89 25.48
N ASP A 443 -12.04 0.81 26.17
CA ASP A 443 -10.70 0.70 26.75
C ASP A 443 -9.60 0.71 25.68
N MET A 444 -9.85 0.09 24.52
CA MET A 444 -8.94 0.09 23.37
C MET A 444 -8.72 1.49 22.79
N THR A 445 -9.66 2.42 22.97
CA THR A 445 -9.64 3.75 22.34
C THR A 445 -8.37 4.54 22.70
N ALA A 446 -7.88 4.40 23.95
CA ALA A 446 -6.67 5.08 24.42
C ALA A 446 -5.37 4.57 23.75
N TYR A 447 -5.43 3.39 23.13
CA TYR A 447 -4.27 2.68 22.58
C TYR A 447 -4.39 2.38 21.08
N GLU A 448 -5.34 3.02 20.38
CA GLU A 448 -5.54 2.83 18.93
C GLU A 448 -4.32 3.24 18.07
N TRP A 449 -3.35 3.94 18.66
CA TRP A 449 -2.11 4.36 18.00
C TRP A 449 -1.08 3.24 17.85
N ALA A 450 -1.23 2.15 18.60
CA ALA A 450 -0.37 0.98 18.51
C ALA A 450 -0.64 0.20 17.22
N SER A 451 0.36 -0.53 16.72
CA SER A 451 0.17 -1.45 15.61
C SER A 451 -0.07 -2.90 16.09
N SER A 452 -0.71 -3.73 15.28
CA SER A 452 -0.95 -5.15 15.59
C SER A 452 0.35 -5.87 15.98
N GLY A 453 1.42 -5.65 15.22
CA GLY A 453 2.73 -6.24 15.53
C GLY A 453 3.30 -5.81 16.89
N GLN A 454 3.08 -4.56 17.33
CA GLN A 454 3.49 -4.14 18.68
C GLN A 454 2.63 -4.80 19.77
N VAL A 455 1.33 -4.94 19.52
CA VAL A 455 0.42 -5.61 20.46
C VAL A 455 0.81 -7.08 20.63
N ASP A 456 1.17 -7.77 19.56
CA ASP A 456 1.65 -9.17 19.62
C ASP A 456 2.98 -9.29 20.37
N GLU A 457 3.90 -8.35 20.16
CA GLU A 457 5.14 -8.26 20.92
C GLU A 457 4.88 -8.11 22.42
N TRP A 458 3.98 -7.19 22.81
CA TRP A 458 3.61 -6.97 24.21
C TRP A 458 2.87 -8.15 24.85
N ARG A 459 2.15 -8.94 24.06
CA ARG A 459 1.52 -10.19 24.49
C ARG A 459 2.50 -11.37 24.61
N GLY A 460 3.79 -11.18 24.34
CA GLY A 460 4.80 -12.23 24.42
C GLY A 460 4.82 -13.18 23.21
N HIS A 461 4.34 -12.74 22.04
CA HIS A 461 4.37 -13.48 20.79
C HIS A 461 5.30 -12.82 19.73
N PRO A 462 6.59 -12.54 20.06
CA PRO A 462 7.48 -11.84 19.15
C PRO A 462 7.70 -12.63 17.85
N GLY A 463 7.54 -11.96 16.70
CA GLY A 463 7.82 -12.53 15.38
C GLY A 463 6.75 -13.49 14.83
N LYS A 464 5.64 -13.71 15.55
CA LYS A 464 4.43 -14.41 15.07
C LYS A 464 3.30 -13.42 14.77
N ALA A 465 3.60 -12.33 14.08
CA ALA A 465 2.58 -11.44 13.53
C ALA A 465 1.87 -12.14 12.36
N GLU A 466 1.25 -13.28 12.61
CA GLU A 466 0.25 -13.81 11.69
C GLU A 466 -1.00 -12.96 11.90
N PRO A 467 -1.55 -12.35 10.84
CA PRO A 467 -2.80 -11.61 10.96
C PRO A 467 -3.86 -12.52 11.57
N ALA A 468 -4.77 -11.96 12.37
CA ALA A 468 -5.84 -12.76 12.94
C ALA A 468 -6.59 -13.50 11.83
N GLU A 469 -7.09 -14.69 12.16
CA GLU A 469 -7.82 -15.56 11.25
C GLU A 469 -9.04 -14.89 10.61
N SER A 470 -9.57 -13.85 11.27
CA SER A 470 -10.60 -12.99 10.72
C SER A 470 -10.47 -11.54 11.16
N VAL A 471 -10.99 -10.64 10.32
CA VAL A 471 -11.10 -9.21 10.62
C VAL A 471 -12.52 -8.71 10.39
N VAL A 472 -13.02 -7.85 11.30
CA VAL A 472 -14.30 -7.16 11.15
C VAL A 472 -14.07 -5.66 11.00
N VAL A 473 -14.67 -5.10 9.95
CA VAL A 473 -14.56 -3.67 9.60
C VAL A 473 -15.96 -3.07 9.60
N PHE A 474 -16.15 -1.98 10.33
CA PHE A 474 -17.39 -1.21 10.28
C PHE A 474 -17.10 0.20 9.73
N GLU A 475 -17.40 0.40 8.46
CA GLU A 475 -17.20 1.67 7.77
C GLU A 475 -18.30 2.67 8.11
N ARG A 476 -17.91 3.78 8.75
CA ARG A 476 -18.82 4.88 9.06
C ARG A 476 -18.90 5.83 7.87
N TRP A 477 -20.00 5.77 7.11
CA TRP A 477 -20.37 6.80 6.15
C TRP A 477 -21.26 7.85 6.81
N ALA A 478 -20.98 9.14 6.61
CA ALA A 478 -21.88 10.19 7.06
C ALA A 478 -23.21 10.05 6.33
N ARG A 479 -24.29 9.75 7.07
CA ARG A 479 -25.64 9.64 6.50
C ARG A 479 -25.98 10.92 5.73
N THR A 480 -26.04 10.78 4.40
CA THR A 480 -26.63 11.77 3.46
C THR A 480 -26.26 13.23 3.74
N ALA A 481 -25.07 13.65 3.31
CA ALA A 481 -24.86 15.06 2.99
C ALA A 481 -25.56 15.39 1.65
N PRO A 482 -26.19 16.57 1.50
CA PRO A 482 -26.64 17.04 0.20
C PRO A 482 -25.46 17.10 -0.77
N ASP A 483 -25.75 16.88 -2.06
CA ASP A 483 -24.71 16.85 -3.08
C ASP A 483 -24.02 18.23 -3.16
N PRO A 484 -22.72 18.32 -2.83
CA PRO A 484 -22.04 19.61 -2.77
C PRO A 484 -22.02 20.29 -4.14
N LEU A 485 -22.05 19.52 -5.24
CA LEU A 485 -21.93 20.07 -6.59
C LEU A 485 -23.26 20.27 -7.31
N ALA A 486 -24.39 20.12 -6.61
CA ALA A 486 -25.73 20.31 -7.18
C ALA A 486 -25.91 21.72 -7.80
N ALA A 487 -25.29 22.74 -7.21
CA ALA A 487 -25.32 24.12 -7.73
C ALA A 487 -24.66 24.27 -9.12
N LEU A 488 -23.78 23.34 -9.50
CA LEU A 488 -23.13 23.30 -10.82
C LEU A 488 -23.86 22.36 -11.80
N GLY A 489 -25.05 21.87 -11.44
CA GLY A 489 -25.79 20.88 -12.24
C GLY A 489 -25.12 19.50 -12.24
N VAL A 490 -24.23 19.24 -11.29
CA VAL A 490 -23.53 17.97 -11.12
C VAL A 490 -24.24 17.14 -10.05
N ARG A 491 -24.41 15.85 -10.34
CA ARG A 491 -24.87 14.86 -9.37
C ARG A 491 -23.81 13.78 -9.15
N ILE A 492 -23.36 13.62 -7.92
CA ILE A 492 -22.37 12.63 -7.49
C ILE A 492 -23.08 11.39 -6.95
N GLY A 493 -22.70 10.23 -7.49
CA GLY A 493 -23.07 8.92 -6.96
C GLY A 493 -22.51 8.68 -5.56
N HIS A 494 -23.06 7.70 -4.84
CA HIS A 494 -22.49 7.33 -3.55
C HIS A 494 -21.13 6.64 -3.78
N PRO A 495 -20.05 7.10 -3.15
CA PRO A 495 -18.76 6.45 -3.30
C PRO A 495 -18.75 5.06 -2.66
N GLU A 496 -18.34 4.07 -3.44
CA GLU A 496 -18.19 2.68 -3.01
C GLU A 496 -16.72 2.38 -2.76
N LEU A 497 -16.40 1.94 -1.55
CA LEU A 497 -15.09 1.40 -1.23
C LEU A 497 -15.00 -0.03 -1.78
N THR A 498 -14.05 -0.25 -2.66
CA THR A 498 -13.65 -1.58 -3.09
C THR A 498 -12.38 -1.94 -2.35
N ALA A 499 -12.53 -2.58 -1.19
CA ALA A 499 -11.43 -3.10 -0.40
C ALA A 499 -10.58 -4.06 -1.25
N GLY A 500 -9.25 -3.94 -1.18
CA GLY A 500 -8.32 -4.86 -1.82
C GLY A 500 -8.39 -6.28 -1.23
N PRO A 501 -7.47 -7.18 -1.64
CA PRO A 501 -7.33 -8.47 -1.01
C PRO A 501 -7.04 -8.33 0.49
N THR A 502 -7.73 -9.11 1.32
CA THR A 502 -7.55 -9.07 2.78
C THR A 502 -6.23 -9.73 3.20
N ALA A 503 -5.59 -9.19 4.25
CA ALA A 503 -4.43 -9.83 4.87
C ALA A 503 -4.83 -11.05 5.72
N SER A 504 -6.02 -11.01 6.32
CA SER A 504 -6.64 -12.13 7.05
C SER A 504 -7.35 -13.10 6.08
N PRO A 505 -7.46 -14.40 6.41
CA PRO A 505 -8.21 -15.38 5.62
C PRO A 505 -9.62 -14.95 5.23
N VAL A 506 -10.33 -14.29 6.15
CA VAL A 506 -11.66 -13.73 5.90
C VAL A 506 -11.79 -12.36 6.58
N GLY A 507 -12.41 -11.42 5.87
CA GLY A 507 -12.79 -10.11 6.38
C GLY A 507 -14.26 -9.84 6.13
N ILE A 508 -14.97 -9.33 7.15
CA ILE A 508 -16.35 -8.83 7.02
C ILE A 508 -16.33 -7.31 7.07
N VAL A 509 -16.77 -6.68 5.99
CA VAL A 509 -16.91 -5.22 5.91
C VAL A 509 -18.39 -4.85 5.94
N ALA A 510 -18.80 -4.11 6.96
CA ALA A 510 -20.14 -3.55 7.11
C ALA A 510 -20.14 -2.06 6.75
N GLN A 511 -21.04 -1.65 5.87
CA GLN A 511 -21.19 -0.25 5.46
C GLN A 511 -22.65 0.08 5.15
N HIS A 512 -23.04 1.34 5.38
CA HIS A 512 -24.36 1.82 5.00
C HIS A 512 -24.39 2.20 3.51
N ASP A 513 -25.43 1.78 2.81
CA ASP A 513 -25.70 2.25 1.45
C ASP A 513 -26.52 3.54 1.43
N ARG A 514 -26.73 4.09 0.22
CA ARG A 514 -27.45 5.35 0.01
C ARG A 514 -28.91 5.35 0.49
N GLN A 515 -29.58 4.20 0.51
CA GLN A 515 -30.96 4.08 0.99
C GLN A 515 -31.03 3.87 2.51
N GLY A 516 -29.89 3.81 3.20
CA GLY A 516 -29.82 3.58 4.64
C GLY A 516 -29.92 2.10 5.04
N GLY A 517 -29.74 1.17 4.09
CA GLY A 517 -29.55 -0.24 4.41
C GLY A 517 -28.11 -0.53 4.85
N LEU A 518 -27.91 -1.59 5.62
CA LEU A 518 -26.58 -2.09 6.01
C LEU A 518 -26.15 -3.20 5.04
N VAL A 519 -25.04 -2.98 4.34
CA VAL A 519 -24.44 -3.95 3.43
C VAL A 519 -23.24 -4.60 4.11
N LEU A 520 -23.28 -5.92 4.24
CA LEU A 520 -22.17 -6.76 4.66
C LEU A 520 -21.46 -7.31 3.43
N SER A 521 -20.15 -7.16 3.36
CA SER A 521 -19.29 -7.72 2.32
C SER A 521 -18.27 -8.65 2.95
N ALA A 522 -18.33 -9.94 2.62
CA ALA A 522 -17.27 -10.88 2.97
C ALA A 522 -16.20 -10.88 1.87
N VAL A 523 -14.93 -10.74 2.25
CA VAL A 523 -13.75 -10.85 1.38
C VAL A 523 -12.87 -11.95 1.96
N HIS A 524 -12.47 -12.94 1.18
CA HIS A 524 -11.68 -14.06 1.69
C HIS A 524 -10.62 -14.56 0.70
N ASP A 525 -9.61 -15.23 1.24
CA ASP A 525 -8.61 -15.97 0.47
C ASP A 525 -9.17 -17.33 0.05
N ARG A 526 -9.39 -17.51 -1.25
CA ARG A 526 -9.93 -18.75 -1.82
C ARG A 526 -8.99 -19.93 -1.65
N ALA A 527 -7.70 -19.71 -1.41
CA ALA A 527 -6.76 -20.78 -1.10
C ALA A 527 -6.95 -21.34 0.31
N ARG A 528 -7.52 -20.55 1.23
CA ARG A 528 -7.69 -20.89 2.64
C ARG A 528 -9.12 -21.23 3.04
N LEU A 529 -10.12 -20.74 2.30
CA LEU A 529 -11.54 -20.92 2.60
C LEU A 529 -12.34 -21.15 1.31
N GLU A 530 -13.33 -22.03 1.39
CA GLU A 530 -14.27 -22.31 0.30
C GLU A 530 -15.34 -21.21 0.19
N ASP A 531 -15.68 -20.80 -1.04
CA ASP A 531 -16.69 -19.77 -1.31
C ASP A 531 -18.02 -20.10 -0.60
N GLU A 532 -18.46 -21.36 -0.69
CA GLU A 532 -19.73 -21.84 -0.13
C GLU A 532 -19.79 -21.69 1.39
N LYS A 533 -18.66 -21.90 2.08
CA LYS A 533 -18.55 -21.75 3.55
C LYS A 533 -18.59 -20.29 3.97
N VAL A 534 -17.93 -19.42 3.21
CA VAL A 534 -17.94 -17.97 3.48
C VAL A 534 -19.32 -17.38 3.20
N VAL A 535 -20.02 -17.85 2.16
CA VAL A 535 -21.42 -17.47 1.90
C VAL A 535 -22.33 -17.88 3.07
N ALA A 536 -22.25 -19.12 3.53
CA ALA A 536 -23.05 -19.60 4.66
C ALA A 536 -22.78 -18.77 5.93
N LEU A 537 -21.52 -18.47 6.23
CA LEU A 537 -21.15 -17.62 7.36
C LEU A 537 -21.71 -16.19 7.24
N LEU A 538 -21.68 -15.61 6.03
CA LEU A 538 -22.24 -14.28 5.77
C LEU A 538 -23.77 -14.26 5.88
N GLU A 539 -24.44 -15.28 5.37
CA GLU A 539 -25.90 -15.46 5.48
C GLU A 539 -26.32 -15.58 6.94
N GLU A 540 -25.59 -16.37 7.71
CA GLU A 540 -25.82 -16.59 9.14
C GLU A 540 -25.57 -15.32 9.96
N THR A 541 -24.49 -14.58 9.65
CA THR A 541 -24.25 -13.25 10.23
C THR A 541 -25.42 -12.30 9.95
N GLY A 542 -25.90 -12.28 8.71
CA GLY A 542 -27.04 -11.46 8.30
C GLY A 542 -28.35 -11.88 8.97
N ARG A 543 -28.58 -13.18 9.16
CA ARG A 543 -29.74 -13.74 9.86
C ARG A 543 -29.77 -13.29 11.32
N LEU A 544 -28.67 -13.51 12.06
CA LEU A 544 -28.59 -13.13 13.48
C LEU A 544 -28.76 -11.62 13.69
N LEU A 545 -28.20 -10.78 12.81
CA LEU A 545 -28.42 -9.32 12.88
C LEU A 545 -29.88 -8.91 12.62
N ARG A 546 -30.67 -9.69 11.87
CA ARG A 546 -32.11 -9.45 11.68
C ARG A 546 -32.96 -9.96 12.84
N GLU A 547 -32.58 -11.10 13.42
CA GLU A 547 -33.37 -11.80 14.44
C GLU A 547 -33.15 -11.26 15.85
N LEU A 548 -31.91 -10.99 16.25
CA LEU A 548 -31.61 -10.50 17.61
C LEU A 548 -32.42 -9.25 18.01
N PRO A 549 -32.64 -8.25 17.13
CA PRO A 549 -33.50 -7.12 17.45
C PRO A 549 -34.96 -7.46 17.78
N LEU A 550 -35.43 -8.63 17.33
CA LEU A 550 -36.81 -9.10 17.48
C LEU A 550 -36.97 -10.08 18.65
N THR A 551 -35.98 -10.96 18.86
CA THR A 551 -36.10 -12.09 19.78
C THR A 551 -35.28 -11.94 21.06
N ALA A 552 -34.17 -11.19 21.03
CA ALA A 552 -33.26 -11.10 22.18
C ALA A 552 -33.76 -10.07 23.21
N GLY A 553 -34.24 -10.61 24.34
CA GLY A 553 -34.57 -9.87 25.56
C GLY A 553 -33.34 -9.61 26.44
N GLU A 554 -33.57 -9.26 27.71
CA GLU A 554 -32.49 -9.11 28.71
C GLU A 554 -31.99 -10.46 29.24
N SER A 555 -32.85 -11.49 29.23
CA SER A 555 -32.54 -12.84 29.75
C SER A 555 -32.14 -13.85 28.67
N THR A 556 -32.17 -13.48 27.39
CA THR A 556 -31.79 -14.38 26.29
C THR A 556 -30.31 -14.72 26.41
N THR A 557 -30.02 -16.02 26.50
CA THR A 557 -28.66 -16.53 26.65
C THR A 557 -27.96 -16.66 25.30
N VAL A 558 -26.63 -16.72 25.31
CA VAL A 558 -25.85 -17.02 24.10
C VAL A 558 -26.17 -18.44 23.59
N ALA A 559 -26.38 -19.41 24.49
CA ALA A 559 -26.78 -20.76 24.14
C ALA A 559 -28.12 -20.80 23.38
N ASP A 560 -29.12 -20.01 23.81
CA ASP A 560 -30.42 -19.92 23.11
C ASP A 560 -30.24 -19.49 21.66
N VAL A 561 -29.35 -18.52 21.41
CA VAL A 561 -29.04 -18.04 20.05
C VAL A 561 -28.27 -19.09 19.26
N LEU A 562 -27.26 -19.71 19.87
CA LEU A 562 -26.40 -20.70 19.20
C LEU A 562 -27.11 -22.02 18.87
N ALA A 563 -28.17 -22.38 19.60
CA ALA A 563 -28.97 -23.57 19.34
C ALA A 563 -29.59 -23.57 17.94
N ASP A 564 -29.94 -22.39 17.43
CA ASP A 564 -30.50 -22.20 16.10
C ASP A 564 -29.44 -22.03 15.00
N VAL A 565 -28.14 -22.04 15.35
CA VAL A 565 -27.04 -21.89 14.39
C VAL A 565 -26.62 -23.27 13.86
N PRO A 566 -26.75 -23.54 12.54
CA PRO A 566 -26.43 -24.84 11.97
C PRO A 566 -24.93 -25.14 12.02
N ASP A 567 -24.57 -26.40 12.30
CA ASP A 567 -23.15 -26.85 12.32
C ASP A 567 -22.42 -26.62 10.99
N THR A 568 -23.16 -26.51 9.88
CA THR A 568 -22.60 -26.26 8.53
C THR A 568 -21.98 -24.87 8.37
N ALA A 569 -22.25 -23.94 9.28
CA ALA A 569 -21.77 -22.56 9.24
C ALA A 569 -20.33 -22.37 9.75
N ALA A 570 -19.72 -23.38 10.39
CA ALA A 570 -18.36 -23.32 10.91
C ALA A 570 -17.32 -23.52 9.78
N PRO A 571 -16.61 -22.46 9.31
CA PRO A 571 -15.57 -22.62 8.32
C PRO A 571 -14.35 -23.25 8.97
N ARG A 572 -13.65 -24.13 8.22
CA ARG A 572 -12.33 -24.61 8.61
C ARG A 572 -11.27 -23.96 7.73
N LEU A 573 -10.20 -23.48 8.34
CA LEU A 573 -9.06 -22.91 7.63
C LEU A 573 -8.20 -24.01 7.05
N HIS A 574 -8.03 -23.99 5.74
CA HIS A 574 -7.01 -24.79 5.08
C HIS A 574 -5.63 -24.16 5.27
N ASP A 575 -4.59 -25.00 5.27
CA ASP A 575 -3.22 -24.51 5.21
C ASP A 575 -3.06 -23.75 3.88
N GLY A 576 -2.70 -22.46 3.99
CA GLY A 576 -2.45 -21.64 2.82
C GLY A 576 -1.16 -22.07 2.11
N PRO A 577 -0.91 -21.59 0.88
CA PRO A 577 0.43 -21.68 0.30
C PRO A 577 1.45 -21.12 1.29
N GLU A 578 2.63 -21.75 1.40
CA GLU A 578 3.66 -21.31 2.35
C GLU A 578 3.88 -19.79 2.22
N PRO A 579 3.88 -19.04 3.33
CA PRO A 579 4.22 -17.63 3.28
C PRO A 579 5.60 -17.48 2.60
N ARG A 580 5.75 -16.45 1.76
CA ARG A 580 7.06 -16.09 1.20
C ARG A 580 8.06 -16.07 2.35
N PRO A 581 9.17 -16.82 2.26
CA PRO A 581 10.06 -17.00 3.39
C PRO A 581 10.59 -15.65 3.87
N ALA A 582 10.65 -15.47 5.20
CA ALA A 582 11.23 -14.29 5.83
C ALA A 582 12.73 -14.11 5.54
N ARG A 583 13.38 -15.13 4.95
CA ARG A 583 14.77 -15.11 4.52
C ARG A 583 14.87 -14.74 3.03
N PRO A 584 15.93 -14.02 2.61
CA PRO A 584 16.15 -13.73 1.21
C PRO A 584 16.19 -15.01 0.38
N THR A 585 15.45 -15.05 -0.71
CA THR A 585 15.44 -16.19 -1.63
C THR A 585 15.84 -15.78 -3.03
N LEU A 586 16.51 -16.70 -3.72
CA LEU A 586 16.79 -16.60 -5.14
C LEU A 586 15.63 -17.21 -5.92
N VAL A 587 14.95 -16.39 -6.70
CA VAL A 587 13.92 -16.83 -7.65
C VAL A 587 14.55 -16.88 -9.03
N PRO A 588 14.73 -18.07 -9.64
CA PRO A 588 15.24 -18.17 -11.00
C PRO A 588 14.20 -17.60 -11.96
N LEU A 589 14.61 -16.63 -12.80
CA LEU A 589 13.75 -15.99 -13.79
C LEU A 589 14.02 -16.53 -15.20
N ARG A 590 15.28 -16.85 -15.49
CA ARG A 590 15.72 -17.42 -16.77
C ARG A 590 17.02 -18.17 -16.57
N GLU A 591 17.12 -19.38 -17.10
CA GLU A 591 18.37 -20.13 -17.11
C GLU A 591 19.40 -19.52 -18.06
N ALA A 592 20.68 -19.80 -17.83
CA ALA A 592 21.75 -19.39 -18.73
C ALA A 592 21.59 -20.09 -20.09
N ALA A 593 21.81 -19.34 -21.18
CA ALA A 593 21.73 -19.89 -22.54
C ALA A 593 22.91 -20.82 -22.88
N ALA A 594 24.02 -20.71 -22.14
CA ALA A 594 25.17 -21.61 -22.25
C ALA A 594 25.90 -21.77 -20.90
N PRO A 595 26.61 -22.88 -20.67
CA PRO A 595 27.45 -23.05 -19.48
C PRO A 595 28.55 -21.97 -19.40
N GLY A 596 28.69 -21.35 -18.24
CA GLY A 596 29.72 -20.33 -17.99
C GLY A 596 29.34 -18.91 -18.42
N SER A 597 28.12 -18.67 -18.91
CA SER A 597 27.67 -17.34 -19.38
C SER A 597 27.49 -16.28 -18.29
N GLY A 598 27.76 -16.54 -17.01
CA GLY A 598 27.60 -15.53 -15.94
C GLY A 598 26.20 -15.45 -15.34
N ASN A 599 26.08 -14.65 -14.28
CA ASN A 599 24.82 -14.44 -13.55
C ASN A 599 24.49 -12.94 -13.45
N VAL A 600 23.24 -12.59 -13.75
CA VAL A 600 22.65 -11.29 -13.40
C VAL A 600 21.62 -11.50 -12.31
N CYS A 601 21.86 -10.89 -11.15
CA CYS A 601 20.92 -10.89 -10.05
C CYS A 601 20.20 -9.55 -9.97
N LEU A 602 18.89 -9.57 -10.20
CA LEU A 602 18.02 -8.41 -10.08
C LEU A 602 17.68 -8.19 -8.61
N ILE A 603 17.98 -7.00 -8.12
CA ILE A 603 17.59 -6.55 -6.80
C ILE A 603 16.36 -5.67 -6.98
N SER A 604 15.30 -5.96 -6.23
CA SER A 604 14.13 -5.09 -6.15
C SER A 604 14.23 -4.26 -4.87
N PRO A 605 14.07 -2.93 -4.96
CA PRO A 605 14.16 -2.11 -3.78
C PRO A 605 12.87 -2.26 -2.96
N PRO A 606 12.95 -2.22 -1.62
CA PRO A 606 11.77 -2.25 -0.76
C PRO A 606 10.77 -1.17 -1.15
N GLY A 607 9.51 -1.55 -1.34
CA GLY A 607 8.42 -0.61 -1.67
C GLY A 607 8.35 -0.17 -3.13
N ALA A 608 9.12 -0.75 -4.05
CA ALA A 608 8.87 -0.59 -5.48
C ALA A 608 7.90 -1.65 -6.02
N VAL A 609 7.11 -1.25 -7.02
CA VAL A 609 6.23 -2.17 -7.74
C VAL A 609 7.04 -2.97 -8.75
N ASP A 610 6.94 -4.28 -8.69
CA ASP A 610 7.67 -5.21 -9.54
C ASP A 610 7.01 -5.43 -10.93
N THR A 611 6.41 -4.40 -11.53
CA THR A 611 5.82 -4.52 -12.88
C THR A 611 6.90 -4.57 -13.98
N SER A 612 8.14 -4.20 -13.68
CA SER A 612 9.24 -4.12 -14.65
C SER A 612 10.02 -5.43 -14.85
N ARG A 613 9.93 -6.40 -13.92
CA ARG A 613 10.74 -7.62 -13.94
C ARG A 613 10.39 -8.57 -15.08
N GLY A 614 9.11 -8.89 -15.24
CA GLY A 614 8.65 -9.74 -16.35
C GLY A 614 8.99 -9.16 -17.73
N ARG A 615 9.03 -7.83 -17.84
CA ARG A 615 9.47 -7.15 -19.06
C ARG A 615 10.99 -7.23 -19.25
N LEU A 616 11.77 -6.94 -18.21
CA LEU A 616 13.22 -7.01 -18.26
C LEU A 616 13.68 -8.41 -18.68
N VAL A 617 13.06 -9.46 -18.15
CA VAL A 617 13.33 -10.85 -18.56
C VAL A 617 13.06 -11.07 -20.05
N ARG A 618 11.97 -10.52 -20.60
CA ARG A 618 11.64 -10.63 -22.03
C ARG A 618 12.58 -9.85 -22.95
N GLN A 619 13.09 -8.70 -22.50
CA GLN A 619 13.89 -7.79 -23.32
C GLN A 619 15.40 -8.00 -23.16
N TYR A 620 15.84 -8.75 -22.15
CA TYR A 620 17.25 -8.96 -21.86
C TYR A 620 17.97 -9.78 -22.95
N PRO A 621 18.92 -9.19 -23.69
CA PRO A 621 19.50 -9.82 -24.88
C PRO A 621 20.71 -10.74 -24.57
N GLY A 622 21.21 -10.74 -23.33
CA GLY A 622 22.41 -11.49 -22.94
C GLY A 622 22.19 -13.00 -22.75
N ALA A 623 23.27 -13.76 -22.61
CA ALA A 623 23.27 -15.23 -22.46
C ALA A 623 23.30 -15.71 -20.99
N GLU A 624 23.39 -14.77 -20.04
CA GLU A 624 23.50 -14.97 -18.59
C GLU A 624 22.21 -15.56 -18.01
N ALA A 625 22.34 -16.27 -16.88
CA ALA A 625 21.21 -16.60 -16.04
C ALA A 625 20.64 -15.32 -15.39
N LEU A 626 19.32 -15.20 -15.36
CA LEU A 626 18.61 -14.13 -14.66
C LEU A 626 18.00 -14.68 -13.38
N THR A 627 18.33 -14.07 -12.26
CA THR A 627 17.81 -14.45 -10.93
C THR A 627 17.30 -13.21 -10.23
N SER A 628 16.18 -13.30 -9.51
CA SER A 628 15.72 -12.24 -8.61
C SER A 628 16.15 -12.57 -7.18
N LEU A 629 16.70 -11.58 -6.47
CA LEU A 629 16.83 -11.65 -5.02
C LEU A 629 15.56 -11.07 -4.40
N GLU A 630 14.68 -11.93 -3.90
CA GLU A 630 13.49 -11.53 -3.15
C GLU A 630 13.81 -11.48 -1.66
N SER A 631 13.54 -10.37 -0.98
CA SER A 631 13.66 -10.29 0.48
C SER A 631 12.61 -9.36 1.07
N ALA A 632 12.01 -9.80 2.18
CA ALA A 632 11.06 -9.02 2.96
C ALA A 632 11.75 -7.96 3.85
N ALA A 633 13.03 -8.18 4.20
CA ALA A 633 13.83 -7.34 5.09
C ALA A 633 15.22 -7.06 4.50
N VAL A 634 15.76 -5.87 4.79
CA VAL A 634 17.10 -5.45 4.34
C VAL A 634 18.17 -5.98 5.32
N ASP A 635 18.33 -7.31 5.40
CA ASP A 635 19.49 -7.93 6.04
C ASP A 635 20.51 -8.26 4.94
N THR A 636 21.49 -7.38 4.77
CA THR A 636 22.52 -7.52 3.73
C THR A 636 23.39 -8.76 3.94
N ARG A 637 23.63 -9.19 5.19
CA ARG A 637 24.39 -10.42 5.47
C ARG A 637 23.61 -11.66 5.06
N ALA A 638 22.33 -11.71 5.37
CA ALA A 638 21.46 -12.79 4.88
C ALA A 638 21.41 -12.82 3.35
N CYS A 639 21.39 -11.66 2.69
CA CYS A 639 21.46 -11.57 1.23
C CYS A 639 22.79 -12.12 0.68
N VAL A 640 23.93 -11.84 1.32
CA VAL A 640 25.23 -12.40 0.92
C VAL A 640 25.23 -13.92 1.03
N THR A 641 24.75 -14.48 2.14
CA THR A 641 24.63 -15.94 2.30
C THR A 641 23.73 -16.56 1.23
N THR A 642 22.61 -15.92 0.91
CA THR A 642 21.71 -16.38 -0.17
C THR A 642 22.38 -16.32 -1.56
N LEU A 643 23.31 -15.40 -1.79
CA LEU A 643 24.03 -15.23 -3.06
C LEU A 643 25.26 -16.14 -3.21
N GLU A 644 25.69 -16.84 -2.16
CA GLU A 644 26.84 -17.76 -2.18
C GLU A 644 26.85 -18.74 -3.38
N PRO A 645 25.71 -19.37 -3.78
CA PRO A 645 25.68 -20.26 -4.92
C PRO A 645 26.06 -19.58 -6.25
N LEU A 646 25.67 -18.30 -6.42
CA LEU A 646 25.97 -17.52 -7.63
C LEU A 646 27.41 -16.99 -7.62
N LEU A 647 27.96 -16.69 -6.43
CA LEU A 647 29.34 -16.24 -6.27
C LEU A 647 30.35 -17.37 -6.50
N GLY A 648 29.99 -18.60 -6.13
CA GLY A 648 30.84 -19.80 -6.29
C GLY A 648 30.96 -20.34 -7.72
N SER A 649 30.15 -19.87 -8.67
CA SER A 649 30.12 -20.42 -10.04
C SER A 649 31.32 -20.02 -10.92
N GLY A 650 32.15 -19.07 -10.48
CA GLY A 650 33.32 -18.56 -11.21
C GLY A 650 33.00 -17.72 -12.46
N SER A 651 31.72 -17.55 -12.79
CA SER A 651 31.23 -16.97 -14.05
C SER A 651 31.00 -15.45 -14.01
N GLY A 652 31.29 -14.80 -12.87
CA GLY A 652 30.99 -13.38 -12.63
C GLY A 652 29.52 -13.13 -12.26
N LEU A 653 29.31 -12.25 -11.29
CA LEU A 653 27.99 -11.80 -10.85
C LEU A 653 27.86 -10.30 -11.12
N VAL A 654 26.74 -9.87 -11.69
CA VAL A 654 26.34 -8.47 -11.79
C VAL A 654 25.02 -8.28 -11.03
N LEU A 655 24.98 -7.25 -10.18
CA LEU A 655 23.77 -6.84 -9.48
C LEU A 655 23.08 -5.75 -10.29
N GLY A 656 21.83 -5.95 -10.67
CA GLY A 656 21.06 -5.03 -11.50
C GLY A 656 19.80 -4.56 -10.82
N GLY A 657 19.37 -3.34 -11.10
CA GLY A 657 18.06 -2.87 -10.65
C GLY A 657 17.69 -1.48 -11.18
N LEU A 658 16.47 -1.06 -10.90
CA LEU A 658 16.02 0.31 -11.17
C LEU A 658 16.34 1.23 -10.00
N SER A 659 16.23 2.54 -10.21
CA SER A 659 16.51 3.58 -9.22
C SER A 659 15.92 3.24 -7.85
N GLY A 660 16.75 3.38 -6.82
CA GLY A 660 16.55 3.05 -5.41
C GLY A 660 16.99 1.63 -5.01
N THR A 661 17.59 0.85 -5.93
CA THR A 661 18.30 -0.41 -5.60
C THR A 661 19.78 -0.19 -5.31
N GLY A 662 20.35 0.92 -5.75
CA GLY A 662 21.78 1.21 -5.71
C GLY A 662 22.35 1.16 -4.31
N ALA A 663 21.65 1.73 -3.31
CA ALA A 663 22.07 1.66 -1.92
C ALA A 663 22.23 0.22 -1.41
N ILE A 664 21.20 -0.62 -1.60
CA ILE A 664 21.20 -2.02 -1.14
C ILE A 664 22.19 -2.86 -1.93
N ALA A 665 22.22 -2.70 -3.25
CA ALA A 665 23.13 -3.43 -4.14
C ALA A 665 24.59 -3.09 -3.87
N HIS A 666 24.90 -1.82 -3.59
CA HIS A 666 26.24 -1.39 -3.22
C HIS A 666 26.65 -1.93 -1.85
N GLU A 667 25.74 -1.96 -0.88
CA GLU A 667 26.03 -2.50 0.45
C GLU A 667 26.26 -4.02 0.40
N ILE A 668 25.46 -4.76 -0.39
CA ILE A 668 25.72 -6.19 -0.66
C ILE A 668 27.10 -6.37 -1.29
N ALA A 669 27.46 -5.54 -2.28
CA ALA A 669 28.78 -5.62 -2.91
C ALA A 669 29.92 -5.34 -1.92
N ARG A 670 29.74 -4.40 -0.98
CA ARG A 670 30.69 -4.12 0.10
C ARG A 670 30.84 -5.30 1.07
N GLU A 671 29.74 -5.90 1.50
CA GLU A 671 29.77 -7.08 2.39
C GLU A 671 30.44 -8.29 1.70
N ILE A 672 30.22 -8.49 0.40
CA ILE A 672 30.94 -9.50 -0.40
C ILE A 672 32.45 -9.21 -0.41
N ALA A 673 32.86 -7.95 -0.60
CA ALA A 673 34.26 -7.56 -0.55
C ALA A 673 34.87 -7.76 0.84
N ALA A 674 34.12 -7.43 1.91
CA ALA A 674 34.54 -7.64 3.29
C ALA A 674 34.71 -9.13 3.64
N ALA A 675 33.94 -10.01 2.99
CA ALA A 675 34.09 -11.46 3.06
C ALA A 675 35.29 -12.02 2.24
N GLY A 676 36.09 -11.15 1.60
CA GLY A 676 37.26 -11.53 0.82
C GLY A 676 36.96 -12.02 -0.61
N LEU A 677 35.72 -11.87 -1.08
CA LEU A 677 35.29 -12.23 -2.43
C LEU A 677 35.35 -11.01 -3.37
N ARG A 678 35.41 -11.26 -4.68
CA ARG A 678 35.39 -10.18 -5.68
C ARG A 678 34.00 -9.52 -5.69
N PRO A 679 33.88 -8.20 -5.42
CA PRO A 679 32.58 -7.54 -5.42
C PRO A 679 31.99 -7.50 -6.84
N PRO A 680 30.68 -7.74 -6.99
CA PRO A 680 29.99 -7.62 -8.28
C PRO A 680 29.91 -6.16 -8.73
N LEU A 681 29.79 -5.96 -10.05
CA LEU A 681 29.37 -4.66 -10.58
C LEU A 681 27.90 -4.42 -10.23
N VAL A 682 27.57 -3.17 -9.92
CA VAL A 682 26.18 -2.76 -9.63
C VAL A 682 25.70 -1.83 -10.74
N VAL A 683 24.59 -2.16 -11.40
CA VAL A 683 24.00 -1.37 -12.49
C VAL A 683 22.62 -0.89 -12.06
N VAL A 684 22.44 0.44 -12.02
CA VAL A 684 21.20 1.10 -11.61
C VAL A 684 20.62 1.87 -12.79
N GLY A 685 19.44 1.51 -13.26
CA GLY A 685 18.72 2.23 -14.31
C GLY A 685 17.72 3.26 -13.76
N GLY A 686 17.41 4.31 -14.52
CA GLY A 686 16.31 5.22 -14.19
C GLY A 686 14.95 4.52 -14.06
N THR A 687 13.99 5.12 -13.35
CA THR A 687 12.63 4.58 -13.24
C THR A 687 11.75 5.04 -14.40
N PRO A 688 10.77 4.25 -14.84
CA PRO A 688 9.80 4.65 -15.86
C PRO A 688 9.05 5.95 -15.45
N GLY A 689 8.91 6.89 -16.39
CA GLY A 689 8.00 8.04 -16.26
C GLY A 689 6.53 7.62 -16.40
N SER A 690 5.60 8.55 -16.16
CA SER A 690 4.13 8.45 -16.32
C SER A 690 3.68 7.58 -17.52
N PRO A 691 2.47 6.96 -17.51
CA PRO A 691 2.13 5.75 -18.29
C PRO A 691 1.99 5.94 -19.81
N GLU A 692 2.24 7.13 -20.35
CA GLU A 692 2.25 7.36 -21.80
C GLU A 692 3.72 7.41 -22.28
N ASN A 693 4.23 6.26 -22.75
CA ASN A 693 5.49 6.03 -23.47
C ASN A 693 6.84 6.21 -22.74
N ALA A 694 6.93 6.93 -21.62
CA ALA A 694 8.22 7.07 -20.90
C ALA A 694 8.58 5.83 -20.05
N GLY A 695 7.62 4.92 -19.87
CA GLY A 695 7.85 3.67 -19.13
C GLY A 695 8.70 2.64 -19.87
N ASP A 696 8.88 2.85 -21.18
CA ASP A 696 9.40 1.85 -22.07
C ASP A 696 10.93 1.91 -22.20
N ASP A 697 11.50 3.12 -22.25
CA ASP A 697 12.92 3.32 -22.57
C ASP A 697 13.88 2.90 -21.45
N ALA A 698 13.49 3.05 -20.19
CA ALA A 698 14.40 2.85 -19.04
C ALA A 698 14.69 1.38 -18.74
N VAL A 699 13.68 0.51 -18.83
CA VAL A 699 13.86 -0.95 -18.66
C VAL A 699 14.66 -1.52 -19.83
N ASP A 700 14.37 -1.05 -21.04
CA ASP A 700 15.08 -1.39 -22.26
C ASP A 700 16.55 -0.95 -22.21
N ALA A 701 16.84 0.25 -21.70
CA ALA A 701 18.20 0.73 -21.50
C ALA A 701 18.94 -0.07 -20.41
N LEU A 702 18.30 -0.38 -19.29
CA LEU A 702 18.87 -1.21 -18.25
C LEU A 702 19.23 -2.61 -18.78
N ALA A 703 18.33 -3.26 -19.53
CA ALA A 703 18.55 -4.56 -20.12
C ALA A 703 19.76 -4.58 -21.07
N ARG A 704 19.89 -3.56 -21.94
CA ARG A 704 21.04 -3.40 -22.84
C ARG A 704 22.35 -3.19 -22.09
N THR A 705 22.35 -2.36 -21.06
CA THR A 705 23.56 -2.07 -20.28
C THR A 705 24.01 -3.27 -19.46
N LEU A 706 23.08 -4.00 -18.84
CA LEU A 706 23.39 -5.24 -18.12
C LEU A 706 24.10 -6.23 -19.05
N ALA A 707 23.56 -6.48 -20.25
CA ALA A 707 24.18 -7.38 -21.23
C ALA A 707 25.55 -6.87 -21.75
N ALA A 708 25.72 -5.55 -21.89
CA ALA A 708 26.98 -4.96 -22.33
C ALA A 708 28.09 -5.03 -21.25
N VAL A 709 27.70 -5.08 -19.98
CA VAL A 709 28.62 -5.17 -18.83
C VAL A 709 29.03 -6.62 -18.57
N THR A 710 28.14 -7.58 -18.79
CA THR A 710 28.40 -9.02 -18.60
C THR A 710 29.14 -9.66 -19.77
N GLY A 711 28.92 -9.18 -21.00
CA GLY A 711 29.61 -9.67 -22.21
C GLY A 711 31.06 -9.21 -22.39
N ARG A 712 31.72 -8.70 -21.34
CA ARG A 712 33.08 -8.13 -21.38
C ARG A 712 34.11 -8.95 -20.59
#